data_AF-A0A086TIS6-F1
#
_entry.id   AF-A0A086TIS6-F1
#
_cell.length_a   1.000
_cell.length_b   1.000
_cell.length_c   1.000
_cell.angle_alpha   90.00
_cell.angle_beta   90.00
_cell.angle_gamma   90.00
#
_symmetry.space_group_name_H-M   'P 1'
#
loop_
_entity.id
_entity.type
_entity.pdbx_description
1 polymer ?
#
loop_
_entity_poly.entity_id
_entity_poly.type
_entity_poly.pdbx_seq_one_letter_code
_entity_poly.pdbx_strand_id
1 'polypeptide(L)'
;MATSNSSAASSSPSPATTSHTSSQPPSSEVEGLLSRLIHAGMGPISSIAKIIEKLLAINPGQRLYIVEQLFSKILGRETPIDDREVPFERLMNVLAALPREVSDKFTSRLIATFWQDLQHPTRYWPGVPFRSADGSNNSHIYPHMGASNTSYARSVTGSYQQTYSELPDPRALFRDLMERPTSQPFEPHPTGINSLLFCLAGLITHDLFRSDPANPAINLTTHYADLSPVYGVNQAEQNQVRTFQQGSLLPDTFADPRLQFQIPGIVAMVILFSRNHNYIARQLLSDAVNVAENYRFTHINGHDSPELSPQRTDELVFQTARLINCACYANLILHEYLRTILGLSSDTDFTLNPLMSPPAADPSSGNMVSLEFGYIYRWHSALSKEDAKWLDKFQISRRYHELRTRSQNASGQGQDRTTIFADILEDLHYTREEFEHGPVCMGIHRNPKSHAFNNIDLINILKGSMESVASRMGAKKVPTELAEVEVQGIRGARKVGLCTLNEFRRFFNLKEYRSYEEMLSGPGVAADPDVVKALEKHYGPNGIDRVELYPGVVIEGTKTDGLSLPYTTSRAILSDAVNLLRNDRFYTDGLNRHDLTVWGYNYVNDPSNAAITHGSVFRQIVLNALPEWDSVIGDPEFAEKLLRTPFRVPNQES
;
A
#
# COMPACT_ATOMS: atom_id res chain seq x y z
N MET A 1 -3.49 37.28 -35.52
CA MET A 1 -2.28 37.60 -34.72
C MET A 1 -2.28 36.62 -33.55
N ALA A 2 -1.81 35.39 -33.69
CA ALA A 2 -0.41 34.95 -33.81
C ALA A 2 0.46 35.38 -32.61
N THR A 3 0.69 34.42 -31.70
CA THR A 3 1.89 34.05 -30.89
C THR A 3 1.42 33.56 -29.50
N SER A 4 1.34 32.25 -29.18
CA SER A 4 2.36 31.19 -29.02
C SER A 4 3.14 31.22 -27.69
N ASN A 5 3.04 30.09 -26.97
CA ASN A 5 4.00 29.49 -26.00
C ASN A 5 4.08 30.09 -24.58
N SER A 6 4.27 29.34 -23.51
CA SER A 6 4.26 27.89 -23.24
C SER A 6 4.41 27.72 -21.73
N SER A 7 3.68 26.76 -21.15
CA SER A 7 3.77 26.32 -19.76
C SER A 7 5.17 25.81 -19.40
N ALA A 8 5.81 26.41 -18.40
CA ALA A 8 7.03 25.89 -17.80
C ALA A 8 6.66 24.79 -16.78
N ALA A 9 6.69 23.53 -17.24
CA ALA A 9 6.76 22.38 -16.35
C ALA A 9 8.17 22.34 -15.73
N SER A 10 8.25 22.36 -14.41
CA SER A 10 9.50 22.15 -13.68
C SER A 10 9.89 20.67 -13.74
N SER A 11 10.49 20.26 -14.85
CA SER A 11 11.28 19.03 -14.89
C SER A 11 12.57 19.29 -14.13
N SER A 12 12.71 18.68 -12.96
CA SER A 12 14.03 18.45 -12.36
C SER A 12 14.89 17.73 -13.40
N PRO A 13 16.04 18.28 -13.81
CA PRO A 13 16.92 17.54 -14.70
C PRO A 13 17.48 16.37 -13.90
N SER A 14 17.10 15.14 -14.28
CA SER A 14 17.95 13.98 -13.99
C SER A 14 19.39 14.36 -14.34
N PRO A 15 20.39 14.04 -13.51
CA PRO A 15 21.77 14.25 -13.90
C PRO A 15 21.99 13.34 -15.10
N ALA A 16 21.90 13.91 -16.29
CA ALA A 16 22.40 13.28 -17.49
C ALA A 16 23.85 12.95 -17.18
N THR A 17 24.14 11.66 -17.06
CA THR A 17 25.48 11.12 -17.19
C THR A 17 25.93 11.43 -18.60
N THR A 18 26.37 12.68 -18.82
CA THR A 18 27.12 13.06 -20.01
C THR A 18 28.43 12.31 -19.92
N SER A 19 28.45 11.12 -20.51
CA SER A 19 29.66 10.39 -20.86
C SER A 19 30.39 11.17 -21.95
N HIS A 20 31.04 12.26 -21.54
CA HIS A 20 32.16 12.80 -22.30
C HIS A 20 33.38 11.90 -22.03
N THR A 21 33.33 10.69 -22.58
CA THR A 21 34.53 9.86 -22.72
C THR A 21 35.39 10.50 -23.81
N SER A 22 36.27 11.41 -23.39
CA SER A 22 37.49 11.67 -24.16
C SER A 22 38.23 10.34 -24.22
N SER A 23 38.28 9.74 -25.41
CA SER A 23 38.68 8.36 -25.69
C SER A 23 40.21 8.14 -25.73
N GLN A 24 40.95 8.78 -24.83
CA GLN A 24 42.35 8.44 -24.59
C GLN A 24 42.55 8.04 -23.12
N PRO A 25 43.11 6.85 -22.84
CA PRO A 25 43.54 6.53 -21.48
C PRO A 25 44.58 7.57 -21.03
N PRO A 26 44.59 7.97 -19.75
CA PRO A 26 45.56 8.94 -19.26
C PRO A 26 46.97 8.41 -19.53
N SER A 27 47.89 9.31 -19.94
CA SER A 27 49.30 8.93 -20.03
C SER A 27 49.80 8.51 -18.62
N SER A 28 50.78 7.61 -18.55
CA SER A 28 51.43 7.24 -17.28
C SER A 28 51.96 8.45 -16.50
N GLU A 29 52.26 9.53 -17.21
CA GLU A 29 52.63 10.83 -16.66
C GLU A 29 51.47 11.52 -15.91
N VAL A 30 50.24 11.46 -16.45
CA VAL A 30 49.03 12.02 -15.83
C VAL A 30 48.66 11.26 -14.56
N GLU A 31 48.72 9.92 -14.58
CA GLU A 31 48.49 9.11 -13.37
C GLU A 31 49.59 9.32 -12.32
N GLY A 32 50.85 9.42 -12.74
CA GLY A 32 51.97 9.73 -11.87
C GLY A 32 51.90 11.14 -11.27
N LEU A 33 51.30 12.10 -11.97
CA LEU A 33 51.01 13.43 -11.41
C LEU A 33 49.86 13.35 -10.40
N LEU A 34 48.76 12.68 -10.73
CA LEU A 34 47.61 12.48 -9.84
C LEU A 34 48.04 11.88 -8.50
N SER A 35 48.83 10.80 -8.51
CA SER A 35 49.37 10.18 -7.30
C SER A 35 50.26 11.14 -6.50
N ARG A 36 51.08 11.95 -7.18
CA ARG A 36 51.93 12.95 -6.51
C ARG A 36 51.13 14.09 -5.90
N LEU A 37 50.05 14.57 -6.53
CA LEU A 37 49.14 15.57 -5.94
C LEU A 37 48.46 15.04 -4.68
N ILE A 38 47.97 13.80 -4.71
CA ILE A 38 47.32 13.16 -3.57
C ILE A 38 48.30 13.05 -2.38
N HIS A 39 49.58 12.76 -2.63
CA HIS A 39 50.59 12.69 -1.57
C HIS A 39 51.12 14.06 -1.13
N ALA A 40 51.19 15.04 -2.04
CA ALA A 40 51.74 16.37 -1.80
C ALA A 40 50.79 17.31 -1.05
N GLY A 41 49.51 16.98 -0.90
CA GLY A 41 48.51 17.81 -0.24
C GLY A 41 48.80 18.13 1.24
N MET A 42 49.81 17.51 1.86
CA MET A 42 50.31 17.83 3.22
C MET A 42 51.61 18.66 3.23
N GLY A 43 52.18 18.96 2.06
CA GLY A 43 53.39 19.78 1.93
C GLY A 43 53.08 21.29 1.89
N PRO A 44 54.11 22.16 1.89
CA PRO A 44 53.90 23.61 1.75
C PRO A 44 53.17 23.94 0.44
N ILE A 45 52.27 24.94 0.46
CA ILE A 45 51.50 25.39 -0.71
C ILE A 45 52.40 25.65 -1.94
N SER A 46 53.62 26.13 -1.73
CA SER A 46 54.63 26.34 -2.79
C SER A 46 55.05 25.07 -3.53
N SER A 47 55.02 23.91 -2.86
CA SER A 47 55.35 22.61 -3.46
C SER A 47 54.18 22.07 -4.28
N ILE A 48 52.95 22.34 -3.85
CA ILE A 48 51.71 22.02 -4.56
C ILE A 48 51.58 22.91 -5.81
N ALA A 49 51.87 24.20 -5.69
CA ALA A 49 51.86 25.17 -6.78
C ALA A 49 52.77 24.76 -7.95
N LYS A 50 53.96 24.21 -7.69
CA LYS A 50 54.87 23.70 -8.74
C LYS A 50 54.33 22.48 -9.48
N ILE A 51 53.56 21.63 -8.80
CA ILE A 51 52.90 20.47 -9.42
C ILE A 51 51.70 20.96 -10.25
N ILE A 52 50.97 21.95 -9.75
CA ILE A 52 49.88 22.62 -10.46
C ILE A 52 50.38 23.38 -11.69
N GLU A 53 51.52 24.08 -11.65
CA GLU A 53 52.11 24.71 -12.84
C GLU A 53 52.40 23.69 -13.95
N LYS A 54 52.90 22.51 -13.57
CA LYS A 54 53.10 21.40 -14.52
C LYS A 54 51.78 20.85 -15.06
N LEU A 55 50.74 20.74 -14.24
CA LEU A 55 49.39 20.38 -14.69
C LEU A 55 48.79 21.44 -15.63
N LEU A 56 48.99 22.72 -15.33
CA LEU A 56 48.52 23.86 -16.12
C LEU A 56 49.32 24.03 -17.42
N ALA A 57 50.35 23.21 -17.67
CA ALA A 57 51.03 23.10 -18.95
C ALA A 57 50.45 21.96 -19.84
N ILE A 58 49.61 21.08 -19.28
CA ILE A 58 48.98 19.94 -19.98
C ILE A 58 47.73 20.41 -20.75
N ASN A 59 47.24 19.69 -21.75
CA ASN A 59 46.00 20.02 -22.49
C ASN A 59 44.79 20.21 -21.53
N PRO A 60 43.93 21.23 -21.74
CA PRO A 60 42.71 21.47 -20.96
C PRO A 60 41.83 20.24 -20.67
N GLY A 61 41.67 19.30 -21.62
CA GLY A 61 40.85 18.09 -21.42
C GLY A 61 41.43 17.13 -20.36
N GLN A 62 42.75 16.99 -20.31
CA GLN A 62 43.46 16.18 -19.30
C GLN A 62 43.47 16.86 -17.92
N ARG A 63 43.45 18.20 -17.87
CA ARG A 63 43.31 18.94 -16.59
C ARG A 63 41.96 18.67 -15.94
N LEU A 64 40.88 18.72 -16.72
CA LEU A 64 39.54 18.43 -16.24
C LEU A 64 39.45 17.00 -15.68
N TYR A 65 40.02 16.03 -16.41
CA TYR A 65 40.09 14.64 -15.99
C TYR A 65 40.83 14.46 -14.65
N ILE A 66 42.01 15.07 -14.47
CA ILE A 66 42.80 14.93 -13.23
C ILE A 66 42.03 15.48 -12.03
N VAL A 67 41.39 16.64 -12.17
CA VAL A 67 40.63 17.21 -11.06
C VAL A 67 39.35 16.40 -10.80
N GLU A 68 38.67 15.88 -11.83
CA GLU A 68 37.53 14.97 -11.66
C GLU A 68 37.91 13.67 -10.95
N GLN A 69 39.08 13.10 -11.26
CA GLN A 69 39.62 11.93 -10.55
C GLN A 69 40.03 12.26 -9.11
N LEU A 70 40.58 13.45 -8.85
CA LEU A 70 40.87 13.92 -7.49
C LEU A 70 39.56 14.04 -6.68
N PHE A 71 38.54 14.66 -7.27
CA PHE A 71 37.22 14.82 -6.67
C PHE A 71 36.54 13.48 -6.39
N SER A 72 36.57 12.55 -7.36
CA SER A 72 35.98 11.22 -7.18
C SER A 72 36.65 10.43 -6.06
N LYS A 73 37.99 10.42 -6.03
CA LYS A 73 38.76 9.70 -5.00
C LYS A 73 38.65 10.31 -3.60
N ILE A 74 38.48 11.62 -3.49
CA ILE A 74 38.46 12.34 -2.21
C ILE A 74 37.05 12.54 -1.65
N LEU A 75 36.00 12.51 -2.49
CA LEU A 75 34.60 12.62 -2.05
C LEU A 75 33.83 11.30 -2.12
N GLY A 76 34.45 10.20 -2.57
CA GLY A 76 34.00 8.84 -2.22
C GLY A 76 32.61 8.49 -2.73
N ARG A 77 32.25 8.98 -3.92
CA ARG A 77 30.91 8.77 -4.47
C ARG A 77 30.58 7.31 -4.77
N GLU A 78 31.59 6.45 -4.87
CA GLU A 78 31.44 5.03 -5.21
C GLU A 78 32.12 4.07 -4.23
N THR A 79 33.03 4.54 -3.37
CA THR A 79 33.79 3.71 -2.43
C THR A 79 34.01 4.44 -1.11
N PRO A 80 33.93 3.74 0.04
CA PRO A 80 34.28 4.32 1.33
C PRO A 80 35.67 4.95 1.32
N ILE A 81 35.79 6.11 1.97
CA ILE A 81 37.07 6.82 2.11
C ILE A 81 37.60 6.59 3.53
N ASP A 82 38.89 6.31 3.64
CA ASP A 82 39.59 6.40 4.92
C ASP A 82 39.94 7.88 5.20
N ASP A 83 39.15 8.52 6.06
CA ASP A 83 39.34 9.91 6.46
C ASP A 83 40.65 10.14 7.23
N ARG A 84 41.23 9.08 7.80
CA ARG A 84 42.54 9.12 8.50
C ARG A 84 43.69 9.43 7.56
N GLU A 85 43.53 9.22 6.26
CA GLU A 85 44.48 9.64 5.24
C GLU A 85 44.42 11.16 4.96
N VAL A 86 43.56 11.90 5.68
CA VAL A 86 43.31 13.35 5.54
C VAL A 86 43.12 13.80 4.08
N PRO A 87 42.30 13.09 3.27
CA PRO A 87 42.15 13.37 1.85
C PRO A 87 41.45 14.71 1.61
N PHE A 88 40.56 15.13 2.51
CA PHE A 88 39.84 16.39 2.41
C PHE A 88 40.76 17.60 2.58
N GLU A 89 41.60 17.62 3.61
CA GLU A 89 42.58 18.68 3.86
C GLU A 89 43.56 18.79 2.69
N ARG A 90 43.98 17.65 2.14
CA ARG A 90 44.82 17.59 0.93
C ARG A 90 44.12 18.24 -0.27
N LEU A 91 42.82 17.97 -0.49
CA LEU A 91 42.03 18.63 -1.55
C LEU A 91 41.92 20.13 -1.31
N MET A 92 41.66 20.57 -0.08
CA MET A 92 41.54 22.00 0.24
C MET A 92 42.84 22.75 -0.03
N ASN A 93 44.00 22.16 0.28
CA ASN A 93 45.31 22.74 -0.05
C ASN A 93 45.57 22.80 -1.56
N VAL A 94 45.10 21.80 -2.32
CA VAL A 94 45.17 21.82 -3.79
C VAL A 94 44.27 22.92 -4.36
N LEU A 95 43.02 23.03 -3.89
CA LEU A 95 42.08 24.07 -4.32
C LEU A 95 42.61 25.48 -4.01
N ALA A 96 43.20 25.68 -2.82
CA ALA A 96 43.80 26.94 -2.40
C ALA A 96 44.98 27.38 -3.29
N ALA A 97 45.63 26.45 -3.98
CA ALA A 97 46.75 26.72 -4.88
C ALA A 97 46.34 26.88 -6.36
N LEU A 98 45.06 26.68 -6.71
CA LEU A 98 44.54 26.85 -8.07
C LEU A 98 44.12 28.31 -8.36
N PRO A 99 44.11 28.73 -9.64
CA PRO A 99 43.50 30.00 -10.04
C PRO A 99 42.02 30.09 -9.60
N ARG A 100 41.59 31.28 -9.17
CA ARG A 100 40.26 31.49 -8.56
C ARG A 100 39.10 30.99 -9.41
N GLU A 101 39.12 31.25 -10.71
CA GLU A 101 38.06 30.81 -11.64
C GLU A 101 37.91 29.28 -11.69
N VAL A 102 39.00 28.55 -11.51
CA VAL A 102 39.02 27.08 -11.47
C VAL A 102 38.59 26.60 -10.08
N SER A 103 39.15 27.18 -9.02
CA SER A 103 38.78 26.87 -7.62
C SER A 103 37.28 27.04 -7.40
N ASP A 104 36.68 28.16 -7.81
CA ASP A 104 35.26 28.46 -7.55
C ASP A 104 34.30 27.42 -8.15
N LYS A 105 34.61 26.89 -9.35
CA LYS A 105 33.84 25.82 -10.00
C LYS A 105 33.88 24.53 -9.18
N PHE A 106 35.03 24.20 -8.63
CA PHE A 106 35.25 23.01 -7.82
C PHE A 106 34.67 23.16 -6.41
N THR A 107 34.81 24.34 -5.79
CA THR A 107 34.15 24.70 -4.54
C THR A 107 32.63 24.61 -4.67
N SER A 108 32.04 25.07 -5.77
CA SER A 108 30.59 24.95 -6.01
C SER A 108 30.13 23.50 -6.08
N ARG A 109 30.92 22.62 -6.72
CA ARG A 109 30.66 21.16 -6.73
C ARG A 109 30.81 20.53 -5.35
N LEU A 110 31.81 20.94 -4.57
CA LEU A 110 32.02 20.47 -3.20
C LEU A 110 30.86 20.86 -2.28
N ILE A 111 30.41 22.12 -2.36
CA ILE A 111 29.23 22.61 -1.65
C ILE A 111 27.99 21.81 -2.06
N ALA A 112 27.80 21.52 -3.36
CA ALA A 112 26.69 20.69 -3.81
C ALA A 112 26.76 19.26 -3.27
N THR A 113 27.95 18.66 -3.16
CA THR A 113 28.13 17.35 -2.52
C THR A 113 27.79 17.42 -1.04
N PHE A 114 28.35 18.35 -0.27
CA PHE A 114 28.04 18.50 1.15
C PHE A 114 26.57 18.83 1.42
N TRP A 115 25.94 19.57 0.53
CA TRP A 115 24.49 19.76 0.56
C TRP A 115 23.74 18.45 0.31
N GLN A 116 24.21 17.58 -0.59
CA GLN A 116 23.59 16.28 -0.86
C GLN A 116 23.90 15.20 0.19
N ASP A 117 24.95 15.35 0.98
CA ASP A 117 25.32 14.42 2.06
C ASP A 117 24.27 14.42 3.18
N LEU A 118 23.62 15.56 3.39
CA LEU A 118 22.48 15.67 4.28
C LEU A 118 21.18 15.53 3.51
N GLN A 119 20.21 14.93 4.17
CA GLN A 119 18.89 14.81 3.58
C GLN A 119 18.13 16.13 3.64
N HIS A 120 17.59 16.54 2.49
CA HIS A 120 16.75 17.72 2.36
C HIS A 120 15.45 17.39 1.63
N PRO A 121 14.29 17.64 2.26
CA PRO A 121 14.05 17.93 3.69
C PRO A 121 14.47 16.78 4.62
N THR A 122 14.57 17.04 5.93
CA THR A 122 14.82 15.98 6.91
C THR A 122 13.58 15.07 7.05
N ARG A 123 13.73 13.76 6.87
CA ARG A 123 12.64 12.77 6.96
C ARG A 123 12.19 12.44 8.38
N TYR A 124 13.14 12.38 9.31
CA TYR A 124 12.91 11.87 10.66
C TYR A 124 13.11 12.98 11.69
N TRP A 125 12.07 13.25 12.48
CA TRP A 125 12.13 14.18 13.61
C TRP A 125 11.95 13.43 14.93
N PRO A 126 12.96 13.49 15.83
CA PRO A 126 12.81 13.01 17.19
C PRO A 126 11.60 13.67 17.88
N GLY A 127 10.76 12.88 18.57
CA GLY A 127 9.62 13.38 19.35
C GLY A 127 8.24 13.17 18.74
N VAL A 128 8.11 12.70 17.49
CA VAL A 128 6.83 12.26 16.89
C VAL A 128 6.91 10.80 16.42
N PRO A 129 7.06 9.84 17.35
CA PRO A 129 7.40 8.45 17.00
C PRO A 129 6.21 7.64 16.46
N PHE A 130 4.97 8.12 16.59
CA PHE A 130 3.77 7.33 16.32
C PHE A 130 2.88 7.92 15.24
N ARG A 131 2.10 7.05 14.60
CA ARG A 131 1.05 7.42 13.65
C ARG A 131 -0.06 8.19 14.37
N SER A 132 -0.40 9.39 13.89
CA SER A 132 -1.59 10.10 14.39
C SER A 132 -2.86 9.29 14.07
N ALA A 133 -3.91 9.44 14.87
CA ALA A 133 -5.14 8.67 14.71
C ALA A 133 -5.87 8.97 13.39
N ASP A 134 -5.69 10.16 12.83
CA ASP A 134 -6.25 10.60 11.55
C ASP A 134 -5.28 10.47 10.37
N GLY A 135 -4.09 9.90 10.58
CA GLY A 135 -3.05 9.79 9.55
C GLY A 135 -2.27 11.09 9.27
N SER A 136 -2.58 12.20 9.96
CA SER A 136 -1.80 13.44 9.85
C SER A 136 -0.36 13.27 10.37
N ASN A 137 0.49 14.25 10.05
CA ASN A 137 1.90 14.30 10.48
C ASN A 137 2.74 13.08 10.05
N ASN A 138 2.29 12.35 9.02
CA ASN A 138 3.16 11.42 8.31
C ASN A 138 4.17 12.21 7.47
N SER A 139 3.69 13.17 6.67
CA SER A 139 4.55 14.23 6.14
C SER A 139 4.74 15.32 7.18
N HIS A 140 6.00 15.65 7.43
CA HIS A 140 6.40 16.73 8.34
C HIS A 140 6.34 18.13 7.69
N ILE A 141 6.43 18.18 6.36
CA ILE A 141 6.35 19.43 5.58
C ILE A 141 4.91 19.75 5.22
N TYR A 142 4.11 18.71 4.98
CA TYR A 142 2.70 18.80 4.66
C TYR A 142 1.89 18.01 5.71
N PRO A 143 1.71 18.54 6.94
CA PRO A 143 1.07 17.81 8.04
C PRO A 143 -0.29 17.16 7.73
N HIS A 144 -1.06 17.72 6.80
CA HIS A 144 -2.37 17.19 6.42
C HIS A 144 -2.33 16.20 5.24
N MET A 145 -1.15 15.95 4.65
CA MET A 145 -1.02 15.01 3.54
C MET A 145 -1.43 13.61 3.99
N GLY A 146 -2.38 13.02 3.28
CA GLY A 146 -2.88 11.68 3.53
C GLY A 146 -3.73 11.51 4.79
N ALA A 147 -4.04 12.60 5.49
CA ALA A 147 -4.95 12.57 6.63
C ALA A 147 -6.38 12.22 6.19
N SER A 148 -7.17 11.67 7.09
CA SER A 148 -8.60 11.44 6.85
C SER A 148 -9.36 12.73 6.63
N ASN A 149 -10.51 12.63 5.96
CA ASN A 149 -11.34 13.78 5.57
C ASN A 149 -10.59 14.80 4.68
N THR A 150 -9.72 14.30 3.79
CA THR A 150 -9.03 15.11 2.77
C THR A 150 -9.37 14.61 1.36
N SER A 151 -9.02 15.40 0.34
CA SER A 151 -9.37 15.08 -1.05
C SER A 151 -8.60 13.86 -1.57
N TYR A 152 -9.24 13.08 -2.42
CA TYR A 152 -8.53 12.16 -3.31
C TYR A 152 -7.66 12.93 -4.31
N ALA A 153 -6.55 12.33 -4.70
CA ALA A 153 -5.78 12.79 -5.85
C ALA A 153 -6.52 12.47 -7.17
N ARG A 154 -6.06 13.09 -8.25
CA ARG A 154 -6.44 12.73 -9.62
C ARG A 154 -5.18 12.46 -10.43
N SER A 155 -5.07 11.25 -10.96
CA SER A 155 -3.92 10.87 -11.78
C SER A 155 -4.09 11.29 -13.24
N VAL A 156 -5.31 11.24 -13.76
CA VAL A 156 -5.60 11.50 -15.17
C VAL A 156 -6.60 12.64 -15.32
N THR A 157 -6.19 13.66 -16.06
CA THR A 157 -7.12 14.70 -16.53
C THR A 157 -7.75 14.22 -17.83
N GLY A 158 -9.04 13.88 -17.77
CA GLY A 158 -9.79 13.51 -18.96
C GLY A 158 -9.88 14.69 -19.94
N SER A 159 -9.63 14.41 -21.21
CA SER A 159 -9.84 15.33 -22.33
C SER A 159 -11.26 15.24 -22.90
N TYR A 160 -11.98 14.17 -22.56
CA TYR A 160 -13.31 13.87 -23.07
C TYR A 160 -14.36 13.95 -21.95
N GLN A 161 -15.20 14.98 -21.97
CA GLN A 161 -16.34 15.10 -21.06
C GLN A 161 -17.62 14.72 -21.79
N GLN A 162 -18.07 13.47 -21.62
CA GLN A 162 -19.36 13.02 -22.17
C GLN A 162 -20.51 13.78 -21.48
N THR A 163 -21.46 14.28 -22.25
CA THR A 163 -22.68 14.82 -21.64
C THR A 163 -23.48 13.67 -21.05
N TYR A 164 -24.13 13.90 -19.89
CA TYR A 164 -24.84 12.83 -19.19
C TYR A 164 -25.94 12.17 -20.04
N SER A 165 -26.53 12.92 -20.98
CA SER A 165 -27.51 12.43 -21.97
C SER A 165 -26.94 11.43 -22.97
N GLU A 166 -25.63 11.41 -23.17
CA GLU A 166 -24.93 10.52 -24.11
C GLU A 166 -24.36 9.27 -23.44
N LEU A 167 -24.47 9.18 -22.10
CA LEU A 167 -23.98 8.07 -21.32
C LEU A 167 -25.00 6.93 -21.26
N PRO A 168 -24.58 5.66 -21.40
CA PRO A 168 -25.48 4.53 -21.27
C PRO A 168 -26.13 4.46 -19.88
N ASP A 169 -27.31 3.84 -19.78
CA ASP A 169 -27.92 3.60 -18.47
C ASP A 169 -27.04 2.64 -17.64
N PRO A 170 -26.64 2.99 -16.40
CA PRO A 170 -25.79 2.14 -15.58
C PRO A 170 -26.35 0.74 -15.30
N ARG A 171 -27.68 0.61 -15.15
CA ARG A 171 -28.30 -0.71 -14.91
C ARG A 171 -28.24 -1.56 -16.18
N ALA A 172 -28.42 -0.95 -17.34
CA ALA A 172 -28.25 -1.63 -18.62
C ALA A 172 -26.78 -2.06 -18.85
N LEU A 173 -25.80 -1.23 -18.49
CA LEU A 173 -24.39 -1.62 -18.52
C LEU A 173 -24.10 -2.82 -17.62
N PHE A 174 -24.61 -2.80 -16.38
CA PHE A 174 -24.43 -3.93 -15.47
C PHE A 174 -25.00 -5.23 -16.07
N ARG A 175 -26.27 -5.21 -16.48
CA ARG A 175 -26.96 -6.40 -17.01
C ARG A 175 -26.33 -6.94 -18.28
N ASP A 176 -25.98 -6.06 -19.22
CA ASP A 176 -25.52 -6.48 -20.53
C ASP A 176 -24.02 -6.84 -20.55
N LEU A 177 -23.20 -6.27 -19.64
CA LEU A 177 -21.73 -6.39 -19.68
C LEU A 177 -21.09 -7.05 -18.44
N MET A 178 -21.65 -6.88 -17.24
CA MET A 178 -21.00 -7.25 -15.98
C MET A 178 -21.61 -8.47 -15.30
N GLU A 179 -22.93 -8.58 -15.36
CA GLU A 179 -23.71 -9.56 -14.61
C GLU A 179 -23.30 -11.00 -14.96
N ARG A 180 -23.01 -11.79 -13.92
CA ARG A 180 -22.67 -13.20 -14.04
C ARG A 180 -23.92 -14.03 -14.31
N PRO A 181 -24.05 -14.65 -15.49
CA PRO A 181 -25.23 -15.42 -15.83
C PRO A 181 -25.35 -16.66 -14.94
N THR A 182 -26.49 -16.85 -14.29
CA THR A 182 -26.81 -18.06 -13.52
C THR A 182 -27.09 -19.27 -14.41
N SER A 183 -27.35 -19.04 -15.70
CA SER A 183 -27.56 -20.08 -16.71
C SER A 183 -26.28 -20.75 -17.18
N GLN A 184 -25.10 -20.19 -16.88
CA GLN A 184 -23.81 -20.74 -17.27
C GLN A 184 -23.08 -21.32 -16.05
N PRO A 185 -22.22 -22.35 -16.24
CA PRO A 185 -21.37 -22.85 -15.17
C PRO A 185 -20.48 -21.76 -14.57
N PHE A 186 -20.22 -21.85 -13.26
CA PHE A 186 -19.25 -20.98 -12.60
C PHE A 186 -17.86 -21.20 -13.20
N GLU A 187 -17.19 -20.12 -13.59
CA GLU A 187 -15.82 -20.13 -14.09
C GLU A 187 -14.86 -19.85 -12.93
N PRO A 188 -14.11 -20.86 -12.45
CA PRO A 188 -13.14 -20.68 -11.37
C PRO A 188 -11.93 -19.89 -11.85
N HIS A 189 -11.22 -19.31 -10.88
CA HIS A 189 -9.97 -18.61 -11.11
C HIS A 189 -8.94 -19.55 -11.77
N PRO A 190 -8.31 -19.16 -12.90
CA PRO A 190 -7.50 -20.08 -13.71
C PRO A 190 -6.25 -20.62 -12.98
N THR A 191 -5.75 -19.89 -11.99
CA THR A 191 -4.53 -20.23 -11.22
C THR A 191 -4.82 -20.72 -9.80
N GLY A 192 -6.09 -21.04 -9.48
CA GLY A 192 -6.47 -21.59 -8.18
C GLY A 192 -6.38 -20.61 -7.00
N ILE A 193 -6.46 -19.29 -7.26
CA ILE A 193 -6.55 -18.28 -6.19
C ILE A 193 -7.89 -18.43 -5.45
N ASN A 194 -7.83 -18.35 -4.11
CA ASN A 194 -9.00 -18.52 -3.25
C ASN A 194 -9.61 -17.17 -2.80
N SER A 195 -10.74 -17.25 -2.10
CA SER A 195 -11.48 -16.10 -1.58
C SER A 195 -10.69 -15.31 -0.52
N LEU A 196 -9.82 -15.95 0.26
CA LEU A 196 -9.06 -15.25 1.31
C LEU A 196 -8.16 -14.14 0.75
N LEU A 197 -7.60 -14.31 -0.46
CA LEU A 197 -6.85 -13.24 -1.12
C LEU A 197 -7.73 -12.01 -1.35
N PHE A 198 -8.96 -12.21 -1.82
CA PHE A 198 -9.93 -11.15 -2.05
C PHE A 198 -10.49 -10.59 -0.74
N CYS A 199 -10.50 -11.37 0.34
CA CYS A 199 -10.77 -10.86 1.68
C CYS A 199 -9.68 -9.86 2.14
N LEU A 200 -8.40 -10.19 1.94
CA LEU A 200 -7.31 -9.25 2.23
C LEU A 200 -7.39 -8.02 1.30
N ALA A 201 -7.70 -8.20 0.02
CA ALA A 201 -7.92 -7.09 -0.92
C ALA A 201 -9.08 -6.18 -0.47
N GLY A 202 -10.16 -6.77 0.05
CA GLY A 202 -11.28 -6.04 0.66
C GLY A 202 -10.83 -5.22 1.88
N LEU A 203 -10.02 -5.81 2.76
CA LEU A 203 -9.43 -5.08 3.89
C LEU A 203 -8.56 -3.90 3.44
N ILE A 204 -7.63 -4.12 2.48
CA ILE A 204 -6.80 -3.05 1.90
C ILE A 204 -7.68 -1.93 1.30
N THR A 205 -8.72 -2.30 0.57
CA THR A 205 -9.64 -1.34 -0.04
C THR A 205 -10.35 -0.50 1.02
N HIS A 206 -10.77 -1.10 2.13
CA HIS A 206 -11.43 -0.39 3.21
C HIS A 206 -10.49 0.50 4.04
N ASP A 207 -9.20 0.15 4.13
CA ASP A 207 -8.17 0.98 4.76
C ASP A 207 -7.94 2.28 3.96
N LEU A 208 -7.90 2.17 2.62
CA LEU A 208 -7.49 3.27 1.74
C LEU A 208 -8.65 4.13 1.21
N PHE A 209 -9.86 3.59 1.09
CA PHE A 209 -10.97 4.25 0.40
C PHE A 209 -12.24 4.31 1.22
N ARG A 210 -12.71 5.52 1.51
CA ARG A 210 -14.01 5.80 2.15
C ARG A 210 -14.59 7.09 1.59
N SER A 211 -15.15 7.06 0.38
CA SER A 211 -15.70 8.27 -0.26
C SER A 211 -16.87 8.86 0.53
N ASP A 212 -16.88 10.19 0.73
CA ASP A 212 -18.02 10.89 1.31
C ASP A 212 -19.24 10.82 0.37
N PRO A 213 -20.41 10.32 0.84
CA PRO A 213 -21.64 10.31 0.04
C PRO A 213 -22.07 11.70 -0.46
N ALA A 214 -21.83 12.77 0.33
CA ALA A 214 -22.18 14.13 -0.05
C ALA A 214 -21.21 14.67 -1.11
N ASN A 215 -19.91 14.59 -0.83
CA ASN A 215 -18.84 14.97 -1.74
C ASN A 215 -17.87 13.81 -2.04
N PRO A 216 -18.11 13.00 -3.09
CA PRO A 216 -17.28 11.82 -3.39
C PRO A 216 -15.83 12.11 -3.77
N ALA A 217 -15.43 13.38 -3.90
CA ALA A 217 -14.03 13.77 -4.05
C ALA A 217 -13.25 13.73 -2.72
N ILE A 218 -13.93 13.63 -1.57
CA ILE A 218 -13.30 13.53 -0.25
C ILE A 218 -13.19 12.07 0.19
N ASN A 219 -12.02 11.72 0.69
CA ASN A 219 -11.74 10.48 1.38
C ASN A 219 -11.93 10.67 2.89
N LEU A 220 -12.87 9.95 3.48
CA LEU A 220 -13.14 9.97 4.92
C LEU A 220 -12.22 9.04 5.71
N THR A 221 -11.36 8.25 5.05
CA THR A 221 -10.32 7.44 5.70
C THR A 221 -8.94 8.00 5.38
N THR A 222 -7.90 7.49 6.06
CA THR A 222 -6.51 7.86 5.79
C THR A 222 -6.11 7.39 4.39
N HIS A 223 -5.08 8.02 3.81
CA HIS A 223 -4.51 7.58 2.53
C HIS A 223 -3.31 6.64 2.74
N TYR A 224 -3.20 6.01 3.91
CA TYR A 224 -2.08 5.17 4.30
C TYR A 224 -2.56 3.75 4.54
N ALA A 225 -1.69 2.76 4.33
CA ALA A 225 -1.93 1.39 4.74
C ALA A 225 -1.64 1.27 6.25
N ASP A 226 -2.49 1.83 7.12
CA ASP A 226 -2.23 1.98 8.54
C ASP A 226 -3.21 1.23 9.46
N LEU A 227 -3.93 0.25 8.90
CA LEU A 227 -4.94 -0.54 9.60
C LEU A 227 -6.01 0.35 10.25
N SER A 228 -6.37 1.46 9.61
CA SER A 228 -7.47 2.31 10.05
C SER A 228 -8.80 1.56 10.24
N PRO A 229 -9.10 0.43 9.56
CA PRO A 229 -10.29 -0.35 9.89
C PRO A 229 -10.28 -0.93 11.30
N VAL A 230 -9.10 -1.23 11.85
CA VAL A 230 -8.93 -1.68 13.25
C VAL A 230 -8.94 -0.47 14.19
N TYR A 231 -8.15 0.55 13.87
CA TYR A 231 -7.77 1.63 14.81
C TYR A 231 -8.58 2.91 14.72
N GLY A 232 -9.39 3.08 13.68
CA GLY A 232 -10.18 4.29 13.43
C GLY A 232 -9.43 5.34 12.62
N VAL A 233 -10.17 6.33 12.14
CA VAL A 233 -9.65 7.41 11.28
C VAL A 233 -9.54 8.75 11.98
N ASN A 234 -9.73 8.78 13.30
CA ASN A 234 -9.54 9.94 14.16
C ASN A 234 -9.46 9.49 15.64
N GLN A 235 -9.14 10.42 16.54
CA GLN A 235 -8.96 10.09 17.96
C GLN A 235 -10.24 9.55 18.62
N ALA A 236 -11.42 10.04 18.22
CA ALA A 236 -12.68 9.58 18.82
C ALA A 236 -12.98 8.11 18.46
N GLU A 237 -12.82 7.74 17.19
CA GLU A 237 -12.96 6.34 16.76
C GLU A 237 -11.86 5.44 17.38
N GLN A 238 -10.62 5.93 17.46
CA GLN A 238 -9.54 5.20 18.12
C GLN A 238 -9.81 4.95 19.60
N ASN A 239 -10.41 5.92 20.29
CA ASN A 239 -10.79 5.78 21.68
C ASN A 239 -11.92 4.75 21.88
N GLN A 240 -12.82 4.58 20.90
CA GLN A 240 -13.94 3.64 20.99
C GLN A 240 -13.50 2.17 20.98
N VAL A 241 -12.35 1.86 20.40
CA VAL A 241 -11.85 0.49 20.30
C VAL A 241 -10.90 0.11 21.45
N ARG A 242 -10.50 1.06 22.31
CA ARG A 242 -9.48 0.86 23.35
C ARG A 242 -10.08 0.51 24.72
N THR A 243 -9.35 -0.30 25.49
CA THR A 243 -9.64 -0.53 26.91
C THR A 243 -9.08 0.58 27.81
N PHE A 244 -8.10 1.35 27.30
CA PHE A 244 -7.22 2.24 28.07
C PHE A 244 -6.50 1.53 29.23
N GLN A 245 -6.28 0.23 29.07
CA GLN A 245 -5.53 -0.60 30.01
C GLN A 245 -4.52 -1.43 29.23
N GLN A 246 -3.25 -1.34 29.64
CA GLN A 246 -2.15 -2.15 29.11
C GLN A 246 -1.97 -2.03 27.59
N GLY A 247 -2.38 -0.90 27.02
CA GLY A 247 -2.32 -0.60 25.59
C GLY A 247 -3.21 -1.50 24.72
N SER A 248 -4.25 -2.12 25.29
CA SER A 248 -5.07 -3.12 24.60
C SER A 248 -6.33 -2.54 23.92
N LEU A 249 -6.82 -3.28 22.92
CA LEU A 249 -8.13 -3.12 22.30
C LEU A 249 -9.19 -3.95 23.01
N LEU A 250 -10.45 -3.53 22.89
CA LEU A 250 -11.62 -4.32 23.29
C LEU A 250 -11.68 -5.65 22.53
N PRO A 251 -12.22 -6.73 23.13
CA PRO A 251 -12.28 -8.05 22.50
C PRO A 251 -12.96 -8.02 21.12
N ASP A 252 -12.24 -8.48 20.10
CA ASP A 252 -12.69 -8.59 18.71
C ASP A 252 -13.41 -7.34 18.16
N THR A 253 -12.99 -6.17 18.60
CA THR A 253 -13.59 -4.89 18.20
C THR A 253 -12.74 -4.23 17.11
N PHE A 254 -13.38 -3.52 16.19
CA PHE A 254 -12.72 -2.75 15.14
C PHE A 254 -13.49 -1.46 14.88
N ALA A 255 -12.83 -0.46 14.31
CA ALA A 255 -13.37 0.89 14.22
C ALA A 255 -14.26 1.11 12.99
N ASP A 256 -13.99 0.47 11.85
CA ASP A 256 -14.75 0.73 10.61
C ASP A 256 -16.06 -0.09 10.55
N PRO A 257 -17.23 0.52 10.79
CA PRO A 257 -18.49 -0.21 10.83
C PRO A 257 -18.92 -0.74 9.46
N ARG A 258 -18.33 -0.28 8.35
CA ARG A 258 -18.68 -0.73 6.99
C ARG A 258 -18.40 -2.22 6.79
N LEU A 259 -17.43 -2.77 7.52
CA LEU A 259 -17.02 -4.17 7.39
C LEU A 259 -18.08 -5.16 7.87
N GLN A 260 -19.05 -4.73 8.68
CA GLN A 260 -20.13 -5.60 9.19
C GLN A 260 -21.02 -6.17 8.07
N PHE A 261 -21.10 -5.49 6.93
CA PHE A 261 -21.86 -5.92 5.74
C PHE A 261 -20.96 -6.53 4.66
N GLN A 262 -19.68 -6.76 4.97
CA GLN A 262 -18.75 -7.44 4.08
C GLN A 262 -18.78 -8.95 4.33
N ILE A 263 -18.28 -9.72 3.36
CA ILE A 263 -18.18 -11.18 3.49
C ILE A 263 -17.38 -11.55 4.76
N PRO A 264 -17.74 -12.64 5.47
CA PRO A 264 -17.21 -12.91 6.81
C PRO A 264 -15.69 -13.08 6.87
N GLY A 265 -15.06 -13.54 5.78
CA GLY A 265 -13.60 -13.64 5.70
C GLY A 265 -12.88 -12.31 5.88
N ILE A 266 -13.46 -11.19 5.42
CA ILE A 266 -12.90 -9.85 5.64
C ILE A 266 -12.97 -9.48 7.12
N VAL A 267 -14.10 -9.75 7.78
CA VAL A 267 -14.29 -9.46 9.20
C VAL A 267 -13.38 -10.33 10.06
N ALA A 268 -13.22 -11.62 9.73
CA ALA A 268 -12.30 -12.52 10.40
C ALA A 268 -10.83 -12.04 10.29
N MET A 269 -10.42 -11.53 9.12
CA MET A 269 -9.09 -10.93 8.94
C MET A 269 -8.88 -9.70 9.83
N VAL A 270 -9.87 -8.82 9.95
CA VAL A 270 -9.77 -7.65 10.84
C VAL A 270 -9.74 -8.06 12.31
N ILE A 271 -10.51 -9.07 12.70
CA ILE A 271 -10.46 -9.65 14.04
C ILE A 271 -9.09 -10.26 14.33
N LEU A 272 -8.46 -10.95 13.37
CA LEU A 272 -7.09 -11.46 13.52
C LEU A 272 -6.11 -10.32 13.84
N PHE A 273 -6.17 -9.20 13.11
CA PHE A 273 -5.32 -8.04 13.40
C PHE A 273 -5.64 -7.38 14.75
N SER A 274 -6.91 -7.33 15.17
CA SER A 274 -7.30 -6.87 16.51
C SER A 274 -6.71 -7.76 17.61
N ARG A 275 -6.82 -9.09 17.46
CA ARG A 275 -6.26 -10.06 18.40
C ARG A 275 -4.73 -10.01 18.42
N ASN A 276 -4.11 -9.82 17.25
CA ASN A 276 -2.66 -9.68 17.13
C ASN A 276 -2.14 -8.46 17.88
N HIS A 277 -2.84 -7.32 17.79
CA HIS A 277 -2.50 -6.14 18.59
C HIS A 277 -2.50 -6.45 20.09
N ASN A 278 -3.54 -7.12 20.60
CA ASN A 278 -3.60 -7.51 22.01
C ASN A 278 -2.52 -8.53 22.39
N TYR A 279 -2.14 -9.43 21.49
CA TYR A 279 -0.99 -10.32 21.70
C TYR A 279 0.30 -9.52 21.82
N ILE A 280 0.57 -8.62 20.87
CA ILE A 280 1.74 -7.74 20.85
C ILE A 280 1.83 -6.91 22.12
N ALA A 281 0.73 -6.25 22.53
CA ALA A 281 0.67 -5.44 23.75
C ALA A 281 1.06 -6.23 25.00
N ARG A 282 0.58 -7.48 25.14
CA ARG A 282 0.99 -8.38 26.24
C ARG A 282 2.47 -8.74 26.18
N GLN A 283 3.01 -8.97 24.99
CA GLN A 283 4.43 -9.30 24.82
C GLN A 283 5.32 -8.11 25.20
N LEU A 284 4.96 -6.89 24.78
CA LEU A 284 5.66 -5.66 25.15
C LEU A 284 5.70 -5.42 26.67
N LEU A 285 4.72 -5.93 27.41
CA LEU A 285 4.67 -5.85 28.88
C LEU A 285 5.33 -7.04 29.59
N SER A 286 5.78 -8.06 28.86
CA SER A 286 6.50 -9.18 29.46
C SER A 286 7.87 -8.74 29.99
N ASP A 287 8.33 -9.39 31.07
CA ASP A 287 9.66 -9.10 31.64
C ASP A 287 10.78 -9.35 30.62
N ALA A 288 10.67 -10.43 29.83
CA ALA A 288 11.66 -10.79 28.84
C ALA A 288 11.86 -9.69 27.79
N VAL A 289 10.77 -9.11 27.27
CA VAL A 289 10.85 -8.01 26.30
C VAL A 289 11.31 -6.73 26.98
N ASN A 290 10.75 -6.37 28.14
CA ASN A 290 11.11 -5.13 28.82
C ASN A 290 12.58 -5.07 29.20
N VAL A 291 13.16 -6.16 29.71
CA VAL A 291 14.60 -6.20 30.03
C VAL A 291 15.45 -5.89 28.79
N ALA A 292 15.09 -6.47 27.63
CA ALA A 292 15.80 -6.22 26.38
C ALA A 292 15.61 -4.79 25.85
N GLU A 293 14.51 -4.13 26.22
CA GLU A 293 14.16 -2.77 25.84
C GLU A 293 14.51 -1.74 26.94
N ASN A 294 15.45 -2.05 27.84
CA ASN A 294 15.85 -1.18 28.95
C ASN A 294 14.66 -0.66 29.79
N TYR A 295 13.67 -1.51 30.00
CA TYR A 295 12.43 -1.22 30.72
C TYR A 295 11.68 -0.02 30.12
N ARG A 296 11.59 0.03 28.79
CA ARG A 296 10.84 1.07 28.06
C ARG A 296 9.35 1.14 28.45
N PHE A 297 8.71 0.01 28.76
CA PHE A 297 7.27 -0.04 29.04
C PHE A 297 6.93 -0.25 30.52
N THR A 298 7.90 -0.62 31.34
CA THR A 298 7.72 -0.92 32.77
C THR A 298 8.81 -0.26 33.62
N HIS A 299 8.80 -0.42 34.94
CA HIS A 299 9.85 0.13 35.80
C HIS A 299 10.96 -0.91 36.05
N ILE A 300 12.22 -0.46 36.16
CA ILE A 300 13.27 -1.24 36.84
C ILE A 300 12.82 -1.37 38.30
N ASN A 301 12.55 -2.59 38.77
CA ASN A 301 12.18 -2.90 40.17
C ASN A 301 10.88 -2.27 40.70
N GLY A 302 9.94 -1.87 39.84
CA GLY A 302 8.57 -1.55 40.29
C GLY A 302 8.33 -0.22 41.01
N HIS A 303 9.24 0.77 40.94
CA HIS A 303 8.99 2.11 41.48
C HIS A 303 9.47 3.27 40.60
N ASP A 304 8.56 4.26 40.46
CA ASP A 304 8.74 5.71 40.29
C ASP A 304 9.71 6.23 39.22
N SER A 305 9.43 5.94 37.95
CA SER A 305 9.70 6.96 36.91
C SER A 305 8.52 7.92 36.87
N PRO A 306 8.68 9.22 37.20
CA PRO A 306 7.62 10.21 37.02
C PRO A 306 7.20 10.36 35.55
N GLU A 307 7.92 9.73 34.61
CA GLU A 307 7.64 9.77 33.19
C GLU A 307 6.68 8.67 32.71
N LEU A 308 6.44 7.60 33.50
CA LEU A 308 5.65 6.40 33.11
C LEU A 308 4.44 6.16 34.02
N SER A 309 3.50 7.12 34.09
CA SER A 309 2.17 6.88 34.68
C SER A 309 1.42 5.74 33.94
N PRO A 310 0.45 5.03 34.56
CA PRO A 310 -0.34 4.00 33.90
C PRO A 310 -0.96 4.44 32.55
N GLN A 311 -1.40 5.69 32.45
CA GLN A 311 -1.96 6.26 31.22
C GLN A 311 -0.90 6.44 30.13
N ARG A 312 0.32 6.85 30.50
CA ARG A 312 1.45 6.98 29.57
C ARG A 312 1.96 5.61 29.13
N THR A 313 2.02 4.64 30.05
CA THR A 313 2.35 3.26 29.70
C THR A 313 1.32 2.67 28.74
N ASP A 314 0.03 2.85 29.02
CA ASP A 314 -1.05 2.43 28.13
C ASP A 314 -0.88 3.03 26.72
N GLU A 315 -0.68 4.35 26.63
CA GLU A 315 -0.49 5.03 25.34
C GLU A 315 0.77 4.53 24.61
N LEU A 316 1.89 4.40 25.33
CA LEU A 316 3.15 3.96 24.75
C LEU A 316 3.07 2.52 24.22
N VAL A 317 2.46 1.61 24.99
CA VAL A 317 2.24 0.22 24.58
C VAL A 317 1.26 0.16 23.41
N PHE A 318 0.15 0.90 23.47
CA PHE A 318 -0.85 0.93 22.40
C PHE A 318 -0.24 1.38 21.07
N GLN A 319 0.47 2.51 21.06
CA GLN A 319 1.04 3.04 19.82
C GLN A 319 2.19 2.19 19.29
N THR A 320 3.02 1.63 20.18
CA THR A 320 4.08 0.70 19.76
C THR A 320 3.47 -0.59 19.19
N ALA A 321 2.44 -1.13 19.83
CA ALA A 321 1.74 -2.31 19.34
C ALA A 321 1.04 -2.05 18.01
N ARG A 322 0.47 -0.85 17.80
CA ARG A 322 -0.09 -0.40 16.52
C ARG A 322 0.99 -0.37 15.42
N LEU A 323 2.18 0.18 15.70
CA LEU A 323 3.28 0.20 14.72
C LEU A 323 3.73 -1.21 14.32
N ILE A 324 3.92 -2.10 15.29
CA ILE A 324 4.31 -3.51 15.02
C ILE A 324 3.22 -4.21 14.21
N ASN A 325 1.94 -4.01 14.54
CA ASN A 325 0.84 -4.63 13.81
C ASN A 325 0.70 -4.09 12.38
N CYS A 326 0.96 -2.80 12.15
CA CYS A 326 1.05 -2.22 10.81
C CYS A 326 2.24 -2.82 10.03
N ALA A 327 3.38 -3.05 10.69
CA ALA A 327 4.52 -3.73 10.07
C ALA A 327 4.19 -5.19 9.71
N CYS A 328 3.43 -5.91 10.55
CA CYS A 328 2.89 -7.23 10.21
C CYS A 328 1.96 -7.18 8.98
N TYR A 329 1.10 -6.17 8.90
CA TYR A 329 0.21 -5.97 7.76
C TYR A 329 0.97 -5.71 6.46
N ALA A 330 1.95 -4.81 6.48
CA ALA A 330 2.84 -4.57 5.35
C ALA A 330 3.64 -5.83 4.97
N ASN A 331 4.12 -6.61 5.95
CA ASN A 331 4.80 -7.87 5.68
C ASN A 331 3.89 -8.86 4.94
N LEU A 332 2.66 -9.09 5.40
CA LEU A 332 1.69 -9.96 4.71
C LEU A 332 1.41 -9.47 3.27
N ILE A 333 1.31 -8.14 3.06
CA ILE A 333 1.15 -7.57 1.73
C ILE A 333 2.38 -7.88 0.84
N LEU A 334 3.59 -7.64 1.33
CA LEU A 334 4.81 -7.76 0.55
C LEU A 334 5.23 -9.21 0.28
N HIS A 335 5.14 -10.08 1.29
CA HIS A 335 5.69 -11.42 1.23
C HIS A 335 4.69 -12.45 0.69
N GLU A 336 3.39 -12.24 0.88
CA GLU A 336 2.38 -13.22 0.47
C GLU A 336 1.46 -12.67 -0.63
N TYR A 337 0.86 -11.50 -0.40
CA TYR A 337 -0.12 -10.94 -1.34
C TYR A 337 0.54 -10.56 -2.66
N LEU A 338 1.60 -9.74 -2.65
CA LEU A 338 2.32 -9.35 -3.87
C LEU A 338 2.91 -10.57 -4.60
N ARG A 339 3.47 -11.52 -3.86
CA ARG A 339 4.00 -12.76 -4.44
C ARG A 339 2.91 -13.52 -5.20
N THR A 340 1.75 -13.66 -4.58
CA THR A 340 0.60 -14.35 -5.17
C THR A 340 0.05 -13.61 -6.38
N ILE A 341 -0.13 -12.27 -6.31
CA ILE A 341 -0.71 -11.53 -7.44
C ILE A 341 0.20 -11.49 -8.67
N LEU A 342 1.51 -11.51 -8.45
CA LEU A 342 2.53 -11.57 -9.50
C LEU A 342 2.67 -12.96 -10.13
N GLY A 343 1.96 -13.97 -9.59
CA GLY A 343 2.03 -15.35 -10.09
C GLY A 343 3.36 -16.03 -9.82
N LEU A 344 4.09 -15.56 -8.82
CA LEU A 344 5.32 -16.20 -8.40
C LEU A 344 5.01 -17.55 -7.72
N SER A 345 5.99 -18.45 -7.77
CA SER A 345 5.93 -19.73 -7.07
C SER A 345 5.82 -19.51 -5.56
N SER A 346 5.13 -20.40 -4.86
CA SER A 346 4.97 -20.33 -3.41
C SER A 346 6.27 -20.58 -2.65
N ASP A 347 7.26 -21.21 -3.28
CA ASP A 347 8.55 -21.57 -2.71
C ASP A 347 9.67 -20.55 -2.96
N THR A 348 9.36 -19.39 -3.53
CA THR A 348 10.37 -18.36 -3.80
C THR A 348 10.53 -17.36 -2.65
N ASP A 349 11.80 -17.07 -2.33
CA ASP A 349 12.18 -15.97 -1.43
C ASP A 349 12.20 -14.60 -2.15
N PHE A 350 12.02 -14.58 -3.47
CA PHE A 350 11.99 -13.33 -4.21
C PHE A 350 10.73 -12.52 -3.85
N THR A 351 10.94 -11.27 -3.45
CA THR A 351 9.88 -10.29 -3.26
C THR A 351 10.14 -9.06 -4.12
N LEU A 352 9.10 -8.53 -4.76
CA LEU A 352 9.14 -7.18 -5.32
C LEU A 352 9.02 -6.19 -4.17
N ASN A 353 10.13 -5.98 -3.44
CA ASN A 353 10.13 -5.14 -2.26
C ASN A 353 10.33 -3.66 -2.65
N PRO A 354 9.30 -2.81 -2.53
CA PRO A 354 9.39 -1.40 -2.87
C PRO A 354 10.28 -0.60 -1.91
N LEU A 355 10.76 -1.20 -0.83
CA LEU A 355 11.58 -0.58 0.21
C LEU A 355 13.10 -0.88 0.07
N MET A 356 13.51 -1.67 -0.92
CA MET A 356 14.93 -2.11 -1.11
C MET A 356 15.95 -0.99 -1.34
N SER A 357 15.53 0.21 -1.72
CA SER A 357 16.45 1.33 -1.95
C SER A 357 15.80 2.64 -1.52
N PRO A 358 16.58 3.58 -0.95
CA PRO A 358 16.07 4.92 -0.65
C PRO A 358 15.44 5.51 -1.92
N PRO A 359 14.24 6.11 -1.85
CA PRO A 359 13.64 6.68 -3.05
C PRO A 359 14.41 7.89 -3.54
N ALA A 360 14.52 8.01 -4.87
CA ALA A 360 15.14 9.16 -5.52
C ALA A 360 14.34 10.45 -5.28
N ALA A 361 13.02 10.33 -5.02
CA ALA A 361 12.16 11.39 -4.53
C ALA A 361 11.98 11.26 -3.02
N ASP A 362 11.86 12.36 -2.29
CA ASP A 362 11.78 12.29 -0.83
C ASP A 362 10.39 11.77 -0.37
N PRO A 363 10.32 10.62 0.34
CA PRO A 363 9.05 10.07 0.83
C PRO A 363 8.39 10.92 1.92
N SER A 364 9.11 11.91 2.48
CA SER A 364 8.57 12.89 3.42
C SER A 364 7.46 13.76 2.83
N SER A 365 7.16 13.69 1.53
CA SER A 365 6.00 14.37 0.95
C SER A 365 4.66 13.79 1.41
N GLY A 366 4.62 12.52 1.86
CA GLY A 366 3.39 11.81 2.22
C GLY A 366 2.66 11.19 1.01
N ASN A 367 1.58 10.44 1.28
CA ASN A 367 0.81 9.72 0.27
C ASN A 367 -0.60 10.32 0.09
N MET A 368 -1.15 10.20 -1.11
CA MET A 368 -2.55 10.52 -1.40
C MET A 368 -3.07 9.61 -2.50
N VAL A 369 -3.90 8.62 -2.14
CA VAL A 369 -4.54 7.74 -3.13
C VAL A 369 -5.46 8.53 -4.08
N SER A 370 -5.53 8.09 -5.33
CA SER A 370 -6.32 8.75 -6.37
C SER A 370 -7.74 8.19 -6.49
N LEU A 371 -8.63 8.98 -7.09
CA LEU A 371 -9.96 8.51 -7.47
C LEU A 371 -9.86 7.31 -8.41
N GLU A 372 -8.99 7.35 -9.42
CA GLU A 372 -8.82 6.25 -10.36
C GLU A 372 -8.44 4.95 -9.64
N PHE A 373 -7.54 5.01 -8.67
CA PHE A 373 -7.14 3.84 -7.89
C PHE A 373 -8.30 3.25 -7.09
N GLY A 374 -9.17 4.08 -6.50
CA GLY A 374 -10.37 3.62 -5.81
C GLY A 374 -11.36 2.85 -6.69
N TYR A 375 -11.32 3.02 -8.02
CA TYR A 375 -12.18 2.28 -8.95
C TYR A 375 -11.53 1.04 -9.55
N ILE A 376 -10.20 1.02 -9.75
CA ILE A 376 -9.53 -0.19 -10.25
C ILE A 376 -9.45 -1.31 -9.20
N TYR A 377 -9.60 -1.00 -7.90
CA TYR A 377 -9.61 -1.96 -6.79
C TYR A 377 -10.96 -2.66 -6.57
N ARG A 378 -11.98 -2.37 -7.39
CA ARG A 378 -13.34 -2.92 -7.25
C ARG A 378 -13.45 -4.28 -7.94
N TRP A 379 -12.93 -5.33 -7.29
CA TRP A 379 -12.79 -6.67 -7.87
C TRP A 379 -13.98 -7.59 -7.59
N HIS A 380 -15.20 -7.06 -7.61
CA HIS A 380 -16.41 -7.82 -7.30
C HIS A 380 -16.65 -9.01 -8.25
N SER A 381 -16.09 -8.97 -9.47
CA SER A 381 -16.10 -10.09 -10.42
C SER A 381 -15.37 -11.33 -9.92
N ALA A 382 -14.43 -11.21 -8.98
CA ALA A 382 -13.65 -12.33 -8.47
C ALA A 382 -14.33 -13.10 -7.33
N LEU A 383 -15.49 -12.64 -6.84
CA LEU A 383 -16.15 -13.30 -5.72
C LEU A 383 -16.49 -14.77 -6.05
N SER A 384 -16.16 -15.64 -5.08
CA SER A 384 -16.42 -17.07 -5.18
C SER A 384 -17.92 -17.37 -5.27
N LYS A 385 -18.26 -18.62 -5.58
CA LYS A 385 -19.65 -19.07 -5.58
C LYS A 385 -20.23 -19.04 -4.16
N GLU A 386 -19.42 -19.36 -3.16
CA GLU A 386 -19.76 -19.40 -1.74
C GLU A 386 -20.04 -18.00 -1.21
N ASP A 387 -19.20 -17.02 -1.58
CA ASP A 387 -19.40 -15.61 -1.22
C ASP A 387 -20.67 -15.04 -1.84
N ALA A 388 -20.94 -15.36 -3.11
CA ALA A 388 -22.18 -14.92 -3.77
C ALA A 388 -23.44 -15.51 -3.10
N LYS A 389 -23.40 -16.80 -2.71
CA LYS A 389 -24.49 -17.40 -1.93
C LYS A 389 -24.66 -16.73 -0.58
N TRP A 390 -23.58 -16.31 0.07
CA TRP A 390 -23.64 -15.59 1.32
C TRP A 390 -24.30 -14.21 1.13
N LEU A 391 -23.92 -13.47 0.08
CA LEU A 391 -24.53 -12.18 -0.26
C LEU A 391 -26.04 -12.30 -0.50
N ASP A 392 -26.48 -13.37 -1.17
CA ASP A 392 -27.89 -13.68 -1.39
C ASP A 392 -28.59 -14.05 -0.09
N LYS A 393 -28.03 -14.98 0.71
CA LYS A 393 -28.59 -15.39 2.00
C LYS A 393 -28.85 -14.19 2.92
N PHE A 394 -27.91 -13.26 2.99
CA PHE A 394 -28.01 -12.05 3.80
C PHE A 394 -28.58 -10.84 3.04
N GLN A 395 -29.08 -11.03 1.82
CA GLN A 395 -29.74 -10.00 1.00
C GLN A 395 -29.01 -8.64 1.07
N ILE A 396 -27.67 -8.66 0.97
CA ILE A 396 -26.82 -7.51 1.36
C ILE A 396 -27.14 -6.27 0.53
N SER A 397 -27.32 -6.41 -0.79
CA SER A 397 -27.70 -5.28 -1.66
C SER A 397 -29.04 -4.66 -1.27
N ARG A 398 -30.03 -5.48 -0.91
CA ARG A 398 -31.34 -4.99 -0.47
C ARG A 398 -31.20 -4.22 0.84
N ARG A 399 -30.50 -4.77 1.83
CA ARG A 399 -30.27 -4.14 3.13
C ARG A 399 -29.47 -2.84 3.00
N TYR A 400 -28.47 -2.79 2.11
CA TYR A 400 -27.73 -1.57 1.81
C TYR A 400 -28.62 -0.49 1.18
N HIS A 401 -29.51 -0.88 0.26
CA HIS A 401 -30.47 0.04 -0.34
C HIS A 401 -31.48 0.56 0.69
N GLU A 402 -31.97 -0.30 1.57
CA GLU A 402 -32.85 0.06 2.69
C GLU A 402 -32.16 1.04 3.65
N LEU A 403 -30.93 0.74 4.10
CA LEU A 403 -30.10 1.63 4.93
C LEU A 403 -29.99 3.03 4.33
N ARG A 404 -29.65 3.10 3.04
CA ARG A 404 -29.44 4.37 2.34
C ARG A 404 -30.74 5.15 2.21
N THR A 405 -31.81 4.51 1.75
CA THR A 405 -33.10 5.15 1.50
C THR A 405 -33.70 5.67 2.81
N ARG A 406 -33.67 4.86 3.88
CA ARG A 406 -34.13 5.27 5.21
C ARG A 406 -33.28 6.41 5.77
N SER A 407 -31.95 6.35 5.63
CA SER A 407 -31.06 7.43 6.09
C SER A 407 -31.31 8.75 5.37
N GLN A 408 -31.57 8.71 4.05
CA GLN A 408 -31.91 9.90 3.28
C GLN A 408 -33.26 10.51 3.73
N ASN A 409 -34.28 9.68 3.94
CA ASN A 409 -35.60 10.15 4.40
C ASN A 409 -35.56 10.65 5.87
N ALA A 410 -34.76 10.00 6.71
CA ALA A 410 -34.60 10.33 8.12
C ALA A 410 -33.95 11.70 8.36
N SER A 411 -33.10 12.17 7.44
CA SER A 411 -32.54 13.53 7.48
C SER A 411 -33.62 14.63 7.46
N GLY A 412 -34.85 14.31 7.01
CA GLY A 412 -36.02 15.20 7.09
C GLY A 412 -36.97 14.92 8.25
N GLN A 413 -36.80 13.85 9.04
CA GLN A 413 -37.74 13.40 10.07
C GLN A 413 -37.11 13.13 11.46
N GLY A 414 -35.79 13.27 11.63
CA GLY A 414 -35.13 13.16 12.94
C GLY A 414 -34.92 11.74 13.45
N GLN A 415 -34.99 10.71 12.60
CA GLN A 415 -34.51 9.36 12.96
C GLN A 415 -32.97 9.31 12.89
N ASP A 416 -32.33 8.78 13.93
CA ASP A 416 -30.87 8.60 13.96
C ASP A 416 -30.46 7.37 13.11
N ARG A 417 -29.36 7.49 12.36
CA ARG A 417 -28.78 6.40 11.55
C ARG A 417 -28.46 5.18 12.41
N THR A 418 -28.12 5.40 13.67
CA THR A 418 -27.90 4.35 14.68
C THR A 418 -29.13 3.47 14.87
N THR A 419 -30.34 4.05 14.90
CA THR A 419 -31.60 3.30 15.05
C THR A 419 -31.91 2.45 13.82
N ILE A 420 -31.73 3.01 12.62
CA ILE A 420 -31.94 2.26 11.36
C ILE A 420 -30.99 1.07 11.28
N PHE A 421 -29.75 1.25 11.73
CA PHE A 421 -28.75 0.19 11.76
C PHE A 421 -29.12 -0.91 12.76
N ALA A 422 -29.55 -0.54 13.96
CA ALA A 422 -30.03 -1.46 14.97
C ALA A 422 -31.20 -2.32 14.45
N ASP A 423 -32.19 -1.71 13.82
CA ASP A 423 -33.35 -2.44 13.26
C ASP A 423 -32.91 -3.54 12.28
N ILE A 424 -31.95 -3.24 11.40
CA ILE A 424 -31.47 -4.19 10.39
C ILE A 424 -30.67 -5.34 11.03
N LEU A 425 -29.94 -5.05 12.09
CA LEU A 425 -29.24 -6.07 12.86
C LEU A 425 -30.22 -6.96 13.63
N GLU A 426 -31.28 -6.39 14.21
CA GLU A 426 -32.36 -7.15 14.86
C GLU A 426 -33.09 -8.07 13.88
N ASP A 427 -33.37 -7.59 12.66
CA ASP A 427 -33.91 -8.40 11.54
C ASP A 427 -32.98 -9.56 11.13
N LEU A 428 -31.71 -9.48 11.51
CA LEU A 428 -30.69 -10.52 11.32
C LEU A 428 -30.44 -11.34 12.58
N HIS A 429 -31.28 -11.17 13.61
CA HIS A 429 -31.22 -11.85 14.90
C HIS A 429 -29.97 -11.50 15.74
N TYR A 430 -29.42 -10.31 15.53
CA TYR A 430 -28.41 -9.73 16.42
C TYR A 430 -29.07 -8.89 17.50
N THR A 431 -28.67 -9.13 18.74
CA THR A 431 -29.16 -8.37 19.88
C THR A 431 -28.46 -7.02 20.00
N ARG A 432 -29.13 -6.07 20.65
CA ARG A 432 -28.55 -4.75 20.96
C ARG A 432 -27.26 -4.84 21.78
N GLU A 433 -27.24 -5.73 22.75
CA GLU A 433 -26.06 -5.99 23.56
C GLU A 433 -24.86 -6.44 22.69
N GLU A 434 -25.07 -7.27 21.67
CA GLU A 434 -23.96 -7.73 20.81
C GLU A 434 -23.27 -6.59 20.05
N PHE A 435 -24.04 -5.67 19.46
CA PHE A 435 -23.46 -4.57 18.69
C PHE A 435 -23.03 -3.37 19.54
N GLU A 436 -23.45 -3.30 20.81
CA GLU A 436 -22.90 -2.35 21.79
C GLU A 436 -21.47 -2.72 22.22
N HIS A 437 -21.09 -3.99 22.14
CA HIS A 437 -19.72 -4.47 22.41
C HIS A 437 -18.80 -4.44 21.18
N GLY A 438 -19.25 -3.85 20.08
CA GLY A 438 -18.48 -3.65 18.87
C GLY A 438 -19.16 -4.23 17.61
N PRO A 439 -18.60 -3.95 16.43
CA PRO A 439 -19.15 -4.42 15.15
C PRO A 439 -19.40 -5.93 15.07
N VAL A 440 -20.44 -6.34 14.32
CA VAL A 440 -20.81 -7.77 14.14
C VAL A 440 -20.07 -8.46 12.99
N CYS A 441 -20.05 -9.80 13.03
CA CYS A 441 -19.67 -10.66 11.91
C CYS A 441 -20.89 -11.50 11.51
N MET A 442 -21.55 -11.14 10.40
CA MET A 442 -22.80 -11.74 9.97
C MET A 442 -22.69 -13.26 9.73
N GLY A 443 -23.46 -14.04 10.49
CA GLY A 443 -23.45 -15.50 10.50
C GLY A 443 -22.89 -16.14 11.79
N ILE A 444 -22.23 -15.37 12.65
CA ILE A 444 -21.71 -15.83 13.95
C ILE A 444 -22.05 -14.82 15.06
N HIS A 445 -21.98 -15.25 16.32
CA HIS A 445 -22.38 -14.45 17.48
C HIS A 445 -21.24 -14.30 18.50
N ARG A 446 -21.27 -13.21 19.26
CA ARG A 446 -20.31 -12.98 20.36
C ARG A 446 -20.70 -13.79 21.59
N ASN A 447 -19.71 -14.23 22.35
CA ASN A 447 -19.96 -14.82 23.66
C ASN A 447 -20.48 -13.72 24.63
N PRO A 448 -21.62 -13.91 25.31
CA PRO A 448 -22.19 -12.87 26.19
C PRO A 448 -21.32 -12.46 27.39
N LYS A 449 -20.32 -13.27 27.77
CA LYS A 449 -19.45 -13.00 28.92
C LYS A 449 -18.09 -12.44 28.53
N SER A 450 -17.45 -13.00 27.50
CA SER A 450 -16.14 -12.52 27.04
C SER A 450 -16.24 -11.43 25.98
N HIS A 451 -17.42 -11.25 25.38
CA HIS A 451 -17.70 -10.37 24.26
C HIS A 451 -16.87 -10.68 23.00
N ALA A 452 -16.08 -11.76 22.99
CA ALA A 452 -15.30 -12.23 21.85
C ALA A 452 -16.10 -13.24 21.01
N PHE A 453 -15.75 -13.36 19.74
CA PHE A 453 -16.24 -14.44 18.88
C PHE A 453 -15.57 -15.77 19.24
N ASN A 454 -16.27 -16.86 18.98
CA ASN A 454 -15.74 -18.21 19.19
C ASN A 454 -14.57 -18.49 18.21
N ASN A 455 -13.49 -19.08 18.71
CA ASN A 455 -12.30 -19.39 17.90
C ASN A 455 -12.61 -20.39 16.78
N ILE A 456 -13.42 -21.41 17.06
CA ILE A 456 -13.81 -22.45 16.08
C ILE A 456 -14.57 -21.81 14.91
N ASP A 457 -15.47 -20.88 15.19
CA ASP A 457 -16.22 -20.17 14.15
C ASP A 457 -15.31 -19.33 13.24
N LEU A 458 -14.36 -18.60 13.84
CA LEU A 458 -13.36 -17.82 13.09
C LEU A 458 -12.44 -18.72 12.25
N ILE A 459 -11.98 -19.85 12.80
CA ILE A 459 -11.16 -20.83 12.08
C ILE A 459 -11.93 -21.38 10.87
N ASN A 460 -13.21 -21.73 11.06
CA ASN A 460 -14.05 -22.25 9.98
C ASN A 460 -14.29 -21.22 8.87
N ILE A 461 -14.45 -19.93 9.21
CA ILE A 461 -14.57 -18.85 8.22
C ILE A 461 -13.27 -18.70 7.41
N LEU A 462 -12.12 -18.67 8.08
CA LEU A 462 -10.82 -18.55 7.41
C LEU A 462 -10.55 -19.76 6.52
N LYS A 463 -10.72 -20.98 7.05
CA LYS A 463 -10.60 -22.24 6.30
C LYS A 463 -11.51 -22.24 5.08
N GLY A 464 -12.79 -21.90 5.24
CA GLY A 464 -13.74 -21.83 4.14
C GLY A 464 -13.32 -20.83 3.06
N SER A 465 -12.75 -19.70 3.45
CA SER A 465 -12.21 -18.69 2.52
C SER A 465 -10.96 -19.19 1.78
N MET A 466 -10.13 -20.01 2.43
CA MET A 466 -8.94 -20.63 1.83
C MET A 466 -9.27 -21.77 0.85
N GLU A 467 -10.38 -22.46 1.07
CA GLU A 467 -10.85 -23.57 0.23
C GLU A 467 -11.74 -23.12 -0.94
N SER A 468 -12.42 -21.97 -0.81
CA SER A 468 -13.33 -21.45 -1.83
C SER A 468 -12.55 -20.77 -2.95
N VAL A 469 -12.53 -21.38 -4.15
CA VAL A 469 -11.88 -20.78 -5.32
C VAL A 469 -12.60 -19.51 -5.75
N ALA A 470 -11.82 -18.47 -6.06
CA ALA A 470 -12.34 -17.23 -6.62
C ALA A 470 -12.90 -17.45 -8.04
N SER A 471 -13.66 -16.50 -8.56
CA SER A 471 -14.10 -16.52 -9.95
C SER A 471 -13.03 -15.91 -10.87
N ARG A 472 -12.99 -16.36 -12.13
CA ARG A 472 -12.27 -15.64 -13.18
C ARG A 472 -12.87 -14.24 -13.34
N MET A 473 -12.03 -13.21 -13.46
CA MET A 473 -12.46 -11.83 -13.69
C MET A 473 -12.78 -11.54 -15.17
N GLY A 474 -13.35 -10.36 -15.43
CA GLY A 474 -13.71 -9.88 -16.77
C GLY A 474 -15.22 -9.79 -17.01
N ALA A 475 -15.61 -9.65 -18.28
CA ALA A 475 -17.01 -9.49 -18.67
C ALA A 475 -17.90 -10.65 -18.20
N LYS A 476 -19.13 -10.32 -17.76
CA LYS A 476 -20.14 -11.27 -17.27
C LYS A 476 -19.67 -12.15 -16.11
N LYS A 477 -19.04 -11.53 -15.09
CA LYS A 477 -18.49 -12.23 -13.91
C LYS A 477 -18.94 -11.68 -12.55
N VAL A 478 -19.57 -10.50 -12.50
CA VAL A 478 -20.02 -9.90 -11.24
C VAL A 478 -21.32 -10.57 -10.76
N PRO A 479 -21.40 -11.07 -9.51
CA PRO A 479 -22.66 -11.60 -8.97
C PRO A 479 -23.83 -10.61 -9.07
N THR A 480 -25.03 -11.11 -9.40
CA THR A 480 -26.27 -10.30 -9.45
C THR A 480 -26.56 -9.61 -8.12
N GLU A 481 -26.15 -10.24 -7.01
CA GLU A 481 -26.28 -9.71 -5.65
C GLU A 481 -25.50 -8.41 -5.44
N LEU A 482 -24.61 -8.00 -6.35
CA LEU A 482 -23.87 -6.73 -6.30
C LEU A 482 -24.34 -5.72 -7.36
N ALA A 483 -25.45 -5.97 -8.05
CA ALA A 483 -25.98 -5.09 -9.08
C ALA A 483 -26.13 -3.63 -8.62
N GLU A 484 -26.61 -3.39 -7.40
CA GLU A 484 -26.77 -2.03 -6.89
C GLU A 484 -25.41 -1.37 -6.58
N VAL A 485 -24.45 -2.13 -6.06
CA VAL A 485 -23.09 -1.63 -5.79
C VAL A 485 -22.41 -1.18 -7.08
N GLU A 486 -22.50 -1.98 -8.15
CA GLU A 486 -21.93 -1.66 -9.47
C GLU A 486 -22.62 -0.45 -10.10
N VAL A 487 -23.96 -0.41 -10.10
CA VAL A 487 -24.74 0.71 -10.63
C VAL A 487 -24.39 2.02 -9.92
N GLN A 488 -24.25 1.99 -8.59
CA GLN A 488 -23.84 3.16 -7.83
C GLN A 488 -22.36 3.50 -8.05
N GLY A 489 -21.50 2.51 -8.26
CA GLY A 489 -20.10 2.71 -8.68
C GLY A 489 -20.00 3.48 -9.99
N ILE A 490 -20.73 3.07 -11.03
CA ILE A 490 -20.78 3.77 -12.33
C ILE A 490 -21.26 5.21 -12.14
N ARG A 491 -22.36 5.41 -11.39
CA ARG A 491 -22.87 6.76 -11.09
C ARG A 491 -21.86 7.61 -10.32
N GLY A 492 -21.16 7.02 -9.36
CA GLY A 492 -20.11 7.66 -8.58
C GLY A 492 -18.94 8.11 -9.45
N ALA A 493 -18.46 7.23 -10.33
CA ALA A 493 -17.38 7.51 -11.27
C ALA A 493 -17.73 8.68 -12.19
N ARG A 494 -18.97 8.73 -12.69
CA ARG A 494 -19.50 9.84 -13.50
C ARG A 494 -19.60 11.14 -12.71
N LYS A 495 -20.07 11.10 -11.46
CA LYS A 495 -20.21 12.28 -10.59
C LYS A 495 -18.86 12.96 -10.34
N VAL A 496 -17.78 12.18 -10.24
CA VAL A 496 -16.42 12.71 -10.09
C VAL A 496 -15.69 12.91 -11.42
N GLY A 497 -16.31 12.60 -12.57
CA GLY A 497 -15.72 12.80 -13.89
C GLY A 497 -14.41 12.04 -14.09
N LEU A 498 -14.39 10.72 -13.86
CA LEU A 498 -13.23 9.89 -14.21
C LEU A 498 -12.96 9.89 -15.72
N CYS A 499 -11.71 9.60 -16.09
CA CYS A 499 -11.29 9.47 -17.48
C CYS A 499 -11.91 8.23 -18.16
N THR A 500 -11.66 8.07 -19.46
CA THR A 500 -11.99 6.83 -20.18
C THR A 500 -10.93 5.75 -19.94
N LEU A 501 -11.24 4.50 -20.32
CA LEU A 501 -10.26 3.41 -20.23
C LEU A 501 -9.01 3.70 -21.08
N ASN A 502 -9.17 4.18 -22.31
CA ASN A 502 -8.03 4.50 -23.19
C ASN A 502 -7.18 5.66 -22.66
N GLU A 503 -7.79 6.70 -22.08
CA GLU A 503 -7.03 7.77 -21.44
C GLU A 503 -6.18 7.28 -20.26
N PHE A 504 -6.73 6.36 -19.46
CA PHE A 504 -6.00 5.75 -18.35
C PHE A 504 -4.87 4.83 -18.83
N ARG A 505 -5.11 4.07 -19.91
CA ARG A 505 -4.07 3.26 -20.58
C ARG A 505 -2.94 4.13 -21.08
N ARG A 506 -3.25 5.22 -21.78
CA ARG A 506 -2.27 6.20 -22.28
C ARG A 506 -1.45 6.81 -21.15
N PHE A 507 -2.07 7.15 -20.02
CA PHE A 507 -1.36 7.66 -18.84
C PHE A 507 -0.28 6.68 -18.32
N PHE A 508 -0.57 5.37 -18.33
CA PHE A 508 0.42 4.34 -17.98
C PHE A 508 1.36 3.92 -19.13
N ASN A 509 1.32 4.64 -20.27
CA ASN A 509 2.05 4.29 -21.49
C ASN A 509 1.71 2.87 -22.00
N LEU A 510 0.45 2.45 -21.84
CA LEU A 510 -0.10 1.25 -22.44
C LEU A 510 -0.69 1.57 -23.80
N LYS A 511 -0.68 0.59 -24.70
CA LYS A 511 -1.31 0.69 -26.02
C LYS A 511 -2.83 0.91 -25.85
N GLU A 512 -3.36 2.02 -26.36
CA GLU A 512 -4.80 2.26 -26.45
C GLU A 512 -5.49 1.19 -27.32
N TYR A 513 -6.68 0.75 -26.91
CA TYR A 513 -7.48 -0.21 -27.67
C TYR A 513 -8.10 0.44 -28.90
N ARG A 514 -8.13 -0.29 -30.02
CA ARG A 514 -8.69 0.18 -31.29
C ARG A 514 -10.05 -0.45 -31.64
N SER A 515 -10.44 -1.52 -30.94
CA SER A 515 -11.76 -2.15 -31.08
C SER A 515 -12.20 -2.82 -29.78
N TYR A 516 -13.48 -3.18 -29.67
CA TYR A 516 -14.02 -3.90 -28.52
C TYR A 516 -13.46 -5.33 -28.42
N GLU A 517 -13.22 -6.00 -29.55
CA GLU A 517 -12.60 -7.31 -29.60
C GLU A 517 -11.18 -7.27 -29.04
N GLU A 518 -10.40 -6.23 -29.36
CA GLU A 518 -9.07 -6.05 -28.79
C GLU A 518 -9.13 -5.84 -27.28
N MET A 519 -10.11 -5.07 -26.79
CA MET A 519 -10.30 -4.82 -25.35
C MET A 519 -10.68 -6.09 -24.57
N LEU A 520 -11.48 -6.98 -25.16
CA LEU A 520 -12.05 -8.15 -24.50
C LEU A 520 -11.23 -9.45 -24.67
N SER A 521 -10.23 -9.44 -25.55
CA SER A 521 -9.42 -10.64 -25.86
C SER A 521 -8.03 -10.61 -25.23
N GLY A 522 -7.38 -11.77 -25.21
CA GLY A 522 -6.01 -11.96 -24.76
C GLY A 522 -5.48 -13.34 -25.13
N PRO A 523 -4.22 -13.67 -24.80
CA PRO A 523 -3.71 -15.02 -24.99
C PRO A 523 -4.60 -16.05 -24.29
N GLY A 524 -5.20 -16.96 -25.05
CA GLY A 524 -6.09 -18.00 -24.52
C GLY A 524 -7.51 -17.54 -24.16
N VAL A 525 -7.86 -16.27 -24.39
CA VAL A 525 -9.21 -15.71 -24.10
C VAL A 525 -9.74 -15.01 -25.35
N ALA A 526 -10.81 -15.54 -25.93
CA ALA A 526 -11.50 -14.92 -27.06
C ALA A 526 -12.53 -13.88 -26.57
N ALA A 527 -12.76 -12.84 -27.39
CA ALA A 527 -13.83 -11.87 -27.12
C ALA A 527 -15.20 -12.52 -27.25
N ASP A 528 -16.07 -12.34 -26.27
CA ASP A 528 -17.47 -12.78 -26.31
C ASP A 528 -18.27 -11.91 -27.30
N PRO A 529 -18.79 -12.47 -28.42
CA PRO A 529 -19.55 -11.71 -29.42
C PRO A 529 -20.78 -10.99 -28.85
N ASP A 530 -21.41 -11.54 -27.81
CA ASP A 530 -22.57 -10.92 -27.18
C ASP A 530 -22.15 -9.67 -26.38
N VAL A 531 -20.97 -9.69 -25.76
CA VAL A 531 -20.42 -8.53 -25.03
C VAL A 531 -19.99 -7.45 -26.02
N VAL A 532 -19.37 -7.83 -27.15
CA VAL A 532 -19.03 -6.88 -28.23
C VAL A 532 -20.30 -6.18 -28.73
N LYS A 533 -21.34 -6.94 -29.08
CA LYS A 533 -22.62 -6.38 -29.53
C LYS A 533 -23.28 -5.48 -28.49
N ALA A 534 -23.18 -5.83 -27.22
CA ALA A 534 -23.65 -4.99 -26.12
C ALA A 534 -22.85 -3.68 -26.02
N LEU A 535 -21.53 -3.70 -26.19
CA LEU A 535 -20.70 -2.49 -26.24
C LEU A 535 -21.06 -1.61 -27.44
N GLU A 536 -21.26 -2.18 -28.62
CA GLU A 536 -21.71 -1.45 -29.81
C GLU A 536 -23.08 -0.79 -29.59
N LYS A 537 -24.01 -1.49 -28.92
CA LYS A 537 -25.31 -0.96 -28.53
C LYS A 537 -25.18 0.25 -27.58
N HIS A 538 -24.27 0.19 -26.61
CA HIS A 538 -24.14 1.21 -25.56
C HIS A 538 -23.27 2.40 -25.99
N TYR A 539 -22.11 2.15 -26.60
CA TYR A 539 -21.11 3.18 -26.92
C TYR A 539 -21.03 3.50 -28.42
N GLY A 540 -21.73 2.74 -29.27
CA GLY A 540 -21.70 2.84 -30.73
C GLY A 540 -20.65 1.93 -31.37
N PRO A 541 -20.76 1.60 -32.67
CA PRO A 541 -19.83 0.68 -33.35
C PRO A 541 -18.35 1.12 -33.30
N ASN A 542 -18.08 2.43 -33.31
CA ASN A 542 -16.73 3.01 -33.25
C ASN A 542 -16.47 3.74 -31.92
N GLY A 543 -17.10 3.27 -30.84
CA GLY A 543 -17.10 3.93 -29.53
C GLY A 543 -16.01 3.49 -28.55
N ILE A 544 -14.92 2.86 -29.00
CA ILE A 544 -13.91 2.32 -28.09
C ILE A 544 -13.29 3.39 -27.16
N ASP A 545 -13.04 4.59 -27.67
CA ASP A 545 -12.51 5.72 -26.89
C ASP A 545 -13.54 6.31 -25.90
N ARG A 546 -14.81 5.92 -26.02
CA ARG A 546 -15.92 6.36 -25.16
C ARG A 546 -16.17 5.43 -23.97
N VAL A 547 -15.50 4.28 -23.89
CA VAL A 547 -15.66 3.33 -22.79
C VAL A 547 -15.17 3.96 -21.49
N GLU A 548 -16.09 4.15 -20.54
CA GLU A 548 -15.80 4.73 -19.24
C GLU A 548 -14.80 3.86 -18.45
N LEU A 549 -13.92 4.49 -17.64
CA LEU A 549 -12.89 3.76 -16.89
C LEU A 549 -13.47 2.62 -16.05
N TYR A 550 -14.45 2.91 -15.18
CA TYR A 550 -14.93 1.92 -14.22
C TYR A 550 -15.55 0.68 -14.87
N PRO A 551 -16.60 0.79 -15.71
CA PRO A 551 -17.13 -0.39 -16.38
C PRO A 551 -16.11 -1.03 -17.31
N GLY A 552 -15.23 -0.24 -17.94
CA GLY A 552 -14.15 -0.73 -18.80
C GLY A 552 -13.20 -1.67 -18.08
N VAL A 553 -12.65 -1.29 -16.92
CA VAL A 553 -11.69 -2.14 -16.18
C VAL A 553 -12.34 -3.39 -15.59
N VAL A 554 -13.65 -3.38 -15.31
CA VAL A 554 -14.37 -4.56 -14.81
C VAL A 554 -14.51 -5.63 -15.91
N ILE A 555 -14.73 -5.21 -17.16
CA ILE A 555 -15.02 -6.12 -18.28
C ILE A 555 -13.82 -6.42 -19.18
N GLU A 556 -12.75 -5.62 -19.08
CA GLU A 556 -11.53 -5.77 -19.86
C GLU A 556 -10.98 -7.20 -19.79
N GLY A 557 -10.37 -7.64 -20.91
CA GLY A 557 -9.71 -8.94 -20.99
C GLY A 557 -8.65 -9.10 -19.90
N THR A 558 -8.49 -10.33 -19.42
CA THR A 558 -7.61 -10.65 -18.30
C THR A 558 -6.34 -11.34 -18.75
N LYS A 559 -5.29 -11.23 -17.93
CA LYS A 559 -4.13 -12.14 -17.99
C LYS A 559 -4.54 -13.56 -17.59
N THR A 560 -3.75 -14.56 -17.95
CA THR A 560 -4.00 -15.98 -17.60
C THR A 560 -3.12 -16.49 -16.46
N ASP A 561 -2.14 -15.71 -16.03
CA ASP A 561 -1.19 -15.99 -14.94
C ASP A 561 -1.48 -15.13 -13.70
N GLY A 562 -0.81 -15.46 -12.58
CA GLY A 562 -0.93 -14.73 -11.32
C GLY A 562 -2.36 -14.55 -10.83
N LEU A 563 -2.73 -13.32 -10.47
CA LEU A 563 -4.10 -12.96 -10.08
C LEU A 563 -5.09 -12.87 -11.25
N SER A 564 -4.66 -13.12 -12.50
CA SER A 564 -5.53 -13.02 -13.68
C SER A 564 -6.27 -11.68 -13.77
N LEU A 565 -5.60 -10.58 -13.40
CA LEU A 565 -6.20 -9.23 -13.43
C LEU A 565 -6.47 -8.76 -14.87
N PRO A 566 -7.43 -7.83 -15.05
CA PRO A 566 -7.55 -7.05 -16.28
C PRO A 566 -6.22 -6.35 -16.64
N TYR A 567 -5.90 -6.25 -17.93
CA TYR A 567 -4.60 -5.76 -18.40
C TYR A 567 -4.22 -4.40 -17.82
N THR A 568 -5.13 -3.44 -17.86
CA THR A 568 -4.91 -2.07 -17.36
C THR A 568 -4.76 -2.08 -15.84
N THR A 569 -5.65 -2.79 -15.13
CA THR A 569 -5.61 -2.94 -13.67
C THR A 569 -4.27 -3.54 -13.21
N SER A 570 -3.76 -4.56 -13.91
CA SER A 570 -2.51 -5.24 -13.55
C SER A 570 -1.28 -4.31 -13.57
N ARG A 571 -1.24 -3.35 -14.49
CA ARG A 571 -0.15 -2.36 -14.58
C ARG A 571 -0.33 -1.24 -13.55
N ALA A 572 -1.56 -0.77 -13.36
CA ALA A 572 -1.86 0.36 -12.50
C ALA A 572 -1.68 0.01 -11.00
N ILE A 573 -2.14 -1.16 -10.57
CA ILE A 573 -2.06 -1.56 -9.16
C ILE A 573 -0.64 -1.68 -8.65
N LEU A 574 0.29 -2.19 -9.46
CA LEU A 574 1.70 -2.31 -9.07
C LEU A 574 2.34 -0.93 -8.86
N SER A 575 1.96 0.06 -9.66
CA SER A 575 2.42 1.44 -9.46
C SER A 575 1.88 2.03 -8.16
N ASP A 576 0.61 1.81 -7.85
CA ASP A 576 0.01 2.33 -6.62
C ASP A 576 0.60 1.66 -5.37
N ALA A 577 0.73 0.33 -5.37
CA ALA A 577 1.32 -0.42 -4.26
C ALA A 577 2.75 0.06 -3.91
N VAL A 578 3.56 0.39 -4.93
CA VAL A 578 4.90 0.96 -4.74
C VAL A 578 4.81 2.34 -4.10
N ASN A 579 3.93 3.23 -4.57
CA ASN A 579 3.78 4.58 -4.01
C ASN A 579 3.22 4.57 -2.59
N LEU A 580 2.24 3.70 -2.31
CA LEU A 580 1.59 3.57 -1.02
C LEU A 580 2.58 3.27 0.11
N LEU A 581 3.53 2.36 -0.14
CA LEU A 581 4.53 1.99 0.86
C LEU A 581 5.74 2.94 0.86
N ARG A 582 6.13 3.46 -0.31
CA ARG A 582 7.29 4.35 -0.39
C ARG A 582 7.01 5.74 0.14
N ASN A 583 5.77 6.22 0.12
CA ASN A 583 5.42 7.57 0.59
C ASN A 583 4.94 7.61 2.05
N ASP A 584 5.30 6.60 2.84
CA ASP A 584 4.95 6.48 4.26
C ASP A 584 6.23 6.38 5.11
N ARG A 585 6.48 7.40 5.94
CA ARG A 585 7.71 7.48 6.76
C ARG A 585 7.85 6.30 7.73
N PHE A 586 6.74 5.72 8.18
CA PHE A 586 6.76 4.59 9.10
C PHE A 586 7.17 3.29 8.41
N TYR A 587 7.00 3.20 7.08
CA TYR A 587 7.46 2.07 6.27
C TYR A 587 8.87 2.28 5.71
N THR A 588 9.27 3.52 5.40
CA THR A 588 10.62 3.80 4.90
C THR A 588 11.66 3.91 6.01
N ASP A 589 11.37 4.68 7.05
CA ASP A 589 12.33 5.02 8.10
C ASP A 589 11.98 4.34 9.43
N GLY A 590 10.69 4.06 9.68
CA GLY A 590 10.17 3.49 10.94
C GLY A 590 10.23 1.95 11.07
N LEU A 591 10.59 1.21 10.01
CA LEU A 591 10.77 -0.25 10.09
C LEU A 591 12.15 -0.61 10.65
N ASN A 592 12.41 -0.19 11.88
CA ASN A 592 13.67 -0.37 12.56
C ASN A 592 13.47 -0.88 14.00
N ARG A 593 14.55 -1.39 14.60
CA ARG A 593 14.53 -2.00 15.96
C ARG A 593 14.25 -0.99 17.07
N HIS A 594 14.46 0.30 16.84
CA HIS A 594 14.16 1.32 17.84
C HIS A 594 12.65 1.61 17.89
N ASP A 595 12.02 1.88 16.75
CA ASP A 595 10.61 2.26 16.69
C ASP A 595 9.69 1.06 16.92
N LEU A 596 10.04 -0.11 16.39
CA LEU A 596 9.27 -1.34 16.55
C LEU A 596 9.64 -2.17 17.79
N THR A 597 10.68 -1.80 18.54
CA THR A 597 11.40 -2.67 19.51
C THR A 597 12.20 -3.79 18.83
N VAL A 598 13.21 -4.32 19.52
CA VAL A 598 13.97 -5.49 19.05
C VAL A 598 13.05 -6.70 18.93
N TRP A 599 12.19 -6.92 19.93
CA TRP A 599 11.23 -8.02 19.91
C TRP A 599 10.23 -7.88 18.76
N GLY A 600 9.60 -6.71 18.60
CA GLY A 600 8.63 -6.46 17.54
C GLY A 600 9.24 -6.54 16.14
N TYR A 601 10.45 -6.00 15.95
CA TYR A 601 11.19 -6.15 14.70
C TYR A 601 11.47 -7.61 14.36
N ASN A 602 11.86 -8.42 15.35
CA ASN A 602 12.10 -9.85 15.15
C ASN A 602 10.79 -10.63 14.96
N TYR A 603 9.69 -10.22 15.61
CA TYR A 603 8.37 -10.82 15.42
C TYR A 603 7.88 -10.67 13.98
N VAL A 604 8.09 -9.49 13.38
CA VAL A 604 7.74 -9.22 11.97
C VAL A 604 8.68 -9.95 11.01
N ASN A 605 9.97 -10.05 11.33
CA ASN A 605 11.01 -10.57 10.45
C ASN A 605 11.60 -11.91 10.93
N ASP A 606 10.79 -12.75 11.58
CA ASP A 606 11.29 -13.97 12.21
C ASP A 606 11.98 -14.88 11.16
N PRO A 607 13.28 -15.21 11.32
CA PRO A 607 13.97 -16.06 10.37
C PRO A 607 13.35 -17.46 10.19
N SER A 608 12.62 -17.96 11.20
CA SER A 608 11.90 -19.22 11.08
C SER A 608 10.74 -19.14 10.07
N ASN A 609 10.13 -17.97 9.88
CA ASN A 609 9.16 -17.74 8.81
C ASN A 609 9.81 -17.78 7.43
N ALA A 610 11.06 -17.34 7.28
CA ALA A 610 11.78 -17.44 6.00
C ALA A 610 11.89 -18.89 5.53
N ALA A 611 12.10 -19.83 6.46
CA ALA A 611 12.24 -21.25 6.12
C ALA A 611 10.93 -21.95 5.75
N ILE A 612 9.77 -21.47 6.23
CA ILE A 612 8.47 -22.16 6.10
C ILE A 612 7.55 -21.42 5.14
N THR A 613 7.39 -20.10 5.34
CA THR A 613 6.43 -19.23 4.65
C THR A 613 7.13 -18.17 3.79
N HIS A 614 8.45 -18.30 3.58
CA HIS A 614 9.28 -17.38 2.79
C HIS A 614 9.13 -15.93 3.27
N GLY A 615 9.10 -15.75 4.59
CA GLY A 615 9.13 -14.46 5.28
C GLY A 615 7.76 -13.89 5.64
N SER A 616 6.66 -14.57 5.29
CA SER A 616 5.30 -14.15 5.66
C SER A 616 5.00 -14.42 7.14
N VAL A 617 4.61 -13.39 7.88
CA VAL A 617 4.25 -13.46 9.31
C VAL A 617 2.86 -14.05 9.56
N PHE A 618 2.06 -14.25 8.51
CA PHE A 618 0.63 -14.59 8.63
C PHE A 618 0.38 -15.88 9.43
N ARG A 619 1.17 -16.93 9.19
CA ARG A 619 1.11 -18.20 9.95
C ARG A 619 1.22 -17.95 11.46
N GLN A 620 2.21 -17.15 11.87
CA GLN A 620 2.44 -16.85 13.28
C GLN A 620 1.28 -16.05 13.89
N ILE A 621 0.70 -15.09 13.14
CA ILE A 621 -0.47 -14.34 13.59
C ILE A 621 -1.66 -15.27 13.85
N VAL A 622 -1.95 -16.17 12.90
CA VAL A 622 -3.06 -17.12 13.03
C VAL A 622 -2.86 -18.00 14.26
N LEU A 623 -1.70 -18.62 14.42
CA LEU A 623 -1.44 -19.51 15.56
C LEU A 623 -1.45 -18.78 16.92
N ASN A 624 -1.04 -17.51 16.96
CA ASN A 624 -1.10 -16.70 18.18
C ASN A 624 -2.53 -16.26 18.53
N ALA A 625 -3.35 -15.94 17.52
CA ALA A 625 -4.70 -15.42 17.70
C ALA A 625 -5.77 -16.53 17.81
N LEU A 626 -5.47 -17.72 17.28
CA LEU A 626 -6.34 -18.89 17.18
C LEU A 626 -5.52 -20.17 17.50
N PRO A 627 -5.10 -20.36 18.77
CA PRO A 627 -4.23 -21.47 19.15
C PRO A 627 -4.85 -22.86 18.95
N GLU A 628 -6.17 -22.94 18.78
CA GLU A 628 -6.87 -24.18 18.48
C GLU A 628 -6.82 -24.58 16.99
N TRP A 629 -6.16 -23.80 16.11
CA TRP A 629 -6.08 -24.04 14.66
C TRP A 629 -5.85 -25.52 14.32
N ASP A 630 -4.73 -26.10 14.75
CA ASP A 630 -4.37 -27.47 14.41
C ASP A 630 -5.42 -28.49 14.91
N SER A 631 -5.98 -28.26 16.10
CA SER A 631 -6.99 -29.15 16.69
C SER A 631 -8.34 -29.10 15.97
N VAL A 632 -8.72 -27.93 15.43
CA VAL A 632 -9.97 -27.74 14.68
C VAL A 632 -9.86 -28.25 13.26
N ILE A 633 -8.70 -28.04 12.60
CA ILE A 633 -8.45 -28.60 11.27
C ILE A 633 -8.28 -30.13 11.34
N GLY A 634 -7.65 -30.64 12.39
CA GLY A 634 -7.53 -32.07 12.70
C GLY A 634 -6.47 -32.84 11.90
N ASP A 635 -6.19 -32.42 10.66
CA ASP A 635 -5.10 -32.95 9.83
C ASP A 635 -3.88 -32.00 9.87
N PRO A 636 -2.76 -32.39 10.49
CA PRO A 636 -1.57 -31.53 10.63
C PRO A 636 -0.94 -31.11 9.30
N GLU A 637 -0.91 -31.99 8.30
CA GLU A 637 -0.31 -31.67 7.00
C GLU A 637 -1.18 -30.65 6.25
N PHE A 638 -2.49 -30.83 6.32
CA PHE A 638 -3.44 -29.90 5.71
C PHE A 638 -3.49 -28.55 6.45
N ALA A 639 -3.44 -28.56 7.78
CA ALA A 639 -3.40 -27.35 8.61
C ALA A 639 -2.17 -26.49 8.29
N GLU A 640 -1.00 -27.12 8.17
CA GLU A 640 0.24 -26.42 7.78
C GLU A 640 0.16 -25.92 6.33
N LYS A 641 -0.38 -26.72 5.41
CA LYS A 641 -0.54 -26.33 4.01
C LYS A 641 -1.39 -25.06 3.85
N LEU A 642 -2.51 -24.97 4.56
CA LEU A 642 -3.38 -23.79 4.57
C LEU A 642 -2.66 -22.51 5.01
N LEU A 643 -1.72 -22.60 5.96
CA LEU A 643 -0.97 -21.44 6.45
C LEU A 643 0.30 -21.15 5.64
N ARG A 644 0.84 -22.15 4.93
CA ARG A 644 2.00 -21.98 4.05
C ARG A 644 1.64 -21.27 2.76
N THR A 645 0.48 -21.56 2.17
CA THR A 645 0.00 -20.96 0.92
C THR A 645 -1.44 -20.45 1.04
N PRO A 646 -1.70 -19.48 1.92
CA PRO A 646 -3.06 -19.11 2.36
C PRO A 646 -3.96 -18.56 1.26
N PHE A 647 -3.40 -18.13 0.13
CA PHE A 647 -4.14 -17.52 -0.98
C PHE A 647 -4.36 -18.45 -2.18
N ARG A 648 -3.93 -19.71 -2.09
CA ARG A 648 -4.17 -20.73 -3.12
C ARG A 648 -5.01 -21.85 -2.56
N VAL A 649 -5.88 -22.42 -3.40
CA VAL A 649 -6.65 -23.60 -3.04
C VAL A 649 -5.67 -24.78 -2.85
N PRO A 650 -5.67 -25.46 -1.68
CA PRO A 650 -4.66 -26.47 -1.35
C PRO A 650 -4.54 -27.64 -2.34
N ASN A 651 -5.59 -27.96 -3.10
CA ASN A 651 -5.62 -29.16 -3.96
C ASN A 651 -5.49 -28.85 -5.45
N GLN A 652 -5.10 -27.63 -5.82
CA GLN A 652 -4.92 -27.20 -7.22
C GLN A 652 -3.48 -26.80 -7.56
N GLU A 653 -2.48 -27.21 -6.79
CA GLU A 653 -1.08 -26.98 -7.15
C GLU A 653 -0.75 -27.76 -8.43
N SER A 654 -0.70 -27.04 -9.57
CA SER A 654 -0.20 -27.52 -10.86
C SER A 654 1.29 -27.32 -10.99
#